data_AF-A0A7V6LGQ0-F1
#
_entry.id   AF-A0A7V6LGQ0-F1
#
_cell.length_a   1.000
_cell.length_b   1.000
_cell.length_c   1.000
_cell.angle_alpha   90.00
_cell.angle_beta   90.00
_cell.angle_gamma   90.00
#
_symmetry.space_group_name_H-M   'P 1'
#
loop_
_entity.id
_entity.type
_entity.pdbx_description
1 polymer ?
#
loop_
_entity_poly.entity_id
_entity_poly.type
_entity_poly.pdbx_seq_one_letter_code
_entity_poly.pdbx_strand_id
1 'polypeptide(L)'
;MKALVLGIMAFCVVASGWSGSVPSPAVCVRACPDGAQSAPRQWNGIAPQVKAWELGKRQETLAWFEENQFGKTPVGRLPDEVIGETYVAFTNAGIRIEIHCSLPTGADAAHPVPVFLFGDHRGGNVPPDFAPEEYAGVPTNSITARGYAYVRWNFNAVCPNVDAKHSFERWPLGIISYVATGDRNATNVVRQANSWGTIGAWAWGNSRVMDWIETRPELDATRVAVLGHSRGGKTALWTGAQDERFAMTISNGSGCGGARLGRAKDPKAETIRQILKNFPNWFCPAFVAWIDRDAELPHDADDLIRLIAPRLVYVASGSEDAWAGPAAEKAAWDAAHDIYRAYKLEERMGYHCHDGPHKLRADDWERFMDFADRHLKAPSTADSDAIERRIAAACVDGSRAVTLAKNAASVDGVWHLTRAILVPDDFTLVFDGCRVELVDGTQDNLVRNAGAVEGQCVPNRGIRILGKNGAVLSGGKRNHYLPRRSGDPNGWRSVGILLCDVSDYEVGGFAMEETQCWAISQERCCRGHIHDIVFGSTDIMFNQDGVDVRKGCHDLVIENISGMTGDDVVALTAYRDPPDSPARFGMQIGGNATLGEADDIYNITIRNIRARSSGGHGVIRLLTCDGIKMHHITVEDVVDTATGDEKRPQATIRIGDKSYHRTKRCELGEMHHINVRGVKASGKVAVWIRGPLSDSSVVSITEVPGGKKYEISAPMENVQLDQ
;
A
#
# COMPACT_ATOMS: atom_id res chain seq x y z
N MET A 1 -41.00 36.07 34.33
CA MET A 1 -41.65 35.58 35.58
C MET A 1 -41.73 34.06 35.47
N LYS A 2 -41.19 33.20 36.33
CA LYS A 2 -40.42 33.28 37.58
C LYS A 2 -39.27 32.26 37.47
N ALA A 3 -38.08 32.63 37.92
CA ALA A 3 -36.96 31.73 38.11
C ALA A 3 -37.23 30.82 39.32
N LEU A 4 -36.87 29.54 39.24
CA LEU A 4 -36.74 28.67 40.41
C LEU A 4 -35.26 28.31 40.58
N VAL A 5 -34.68 28.92 41.61
CA VAL A 5 -33.34 28.69 42.14
C VAL A 5 -33.35 27.36 42.90
N LEU A 6 -32.46 26.42 42.56
CA LEU A 6 -32.15 25.29 43.43
C LEU A 6 -30.86 25.61 44.20
N GLY A 7 -31.01 25.87 45.49
CA GLY A 7 -29.93 26.00 46.45
C GLY A 7 -29.43 24.63 46.91
N ILE A 8 -28.11 24.49 46.99
CA ILE A 8 -27.43 23.36 47.60
C ILE A 8 -27.40 23.61 49.12
N MET A 9 -28.11 22.79 49.90
CA MET A 9 -27.96 22.71 51.36
C MET A 9 -27.05 21.54 51.70
N ALA A 10 -25.90 21.85 52.31
CA ALA A 10 -25.02 20.89 52.96
C ALA A 10 -25.63 20.49 54.31
N PHE A 11 -25.79 19.19 54.55
CA PHE A 11 -26.05 18.64 55.88
C PHE A 11 -24.81 17.89 56.38
N CYS A 12 -24.17 18.46 57.40
CA CYS A 12 -23.25 17.76 58.28
C CYS A 12 -24.05 16.89 59.24
N VAL A 13 -23.72 15.59 59.33
CA VAL A 13 -24.12 14.74 60.45
C VAL A 13 -22.86 14.25 61.14
N VAL A 14 -22.74 14.64 62.41
CA VAL A 14 -21.81 14.10 63.40
C VAL A 14 -22.37 12.77 63.90
N ALA A 15 -21.56 11.72 63.95
CA ALA A 15 -21.90 10.49 64.68
C ALA A 15 -20.72 10.06 65.56
N SER A 16 -20.95 10.16 66.87
CA SER A 16 -20.19 9.55 67.96
C SER A 16 -20.21 8.02 67.85
N GLY A 17 -19.09 7.38 68.19
CA GLY A 17 -18.85 5.96 67.94
C GLY A 17 -19.68 4.98 68.78
N TRP A 18 -19.68 3.73 68.30
CA TRP A 18 -19.54 2.49 69.07
C TRP A 18 -19.10 1.37 68.11
N SER A 19 -18.29 0.47 68.64
CA SER A 19 -17.47 -0.54 67.94
C SER A 19 -18.26 -1.73 67.39
N GLY A 20 -18.07 -2.02 66.11
CA GLY A 20 -18.48 -3.27 65.45
C GLY A 20 -17.95 -3.30 64.02
N SER A 21 -17.01 -4.19 63.73
CA SER A 21 -16.38 -4.36 62.42
C SER A 21 -17.39 -4.87 61.38
N VAL A 22 -17.67 -4.08 60.36
CA VAL A 22 -18.46 -4.45 59.17
C VAL A 22 -17.52 -4.51 57.95
N PRO A 23 -17.54 -5.59 57.14
CA PRO A 23 -16.68 -5.70 55.96
C PRO A 23 -17.15 -4.74 54.84
N SER A 24 -16.19 -4.07 54.21
CA SER A 24 -16.42 -3.19 53.05
C SER A 24 -16.88 -3.98 51.81
N PRO A 25 -17.77 -3.43 50.96
CA PRO A 25 -18.16 -4.08 49.73
C PRO A 25 -16.99 -4.01 48.73
N ALA A 26 -16.47 -5.18 48.39
CA ALA A 26 -15.41 -5.36 47.41
C ALA A 26 -15.88 -4.92 46.01
N VAL A 27 -15.14 -3.99 45.42
CA VAL A 27 -15.17 -3.69 43.99
C VAL A 27 -14.69 -4.94 43.25
N CYS A 28 -15.57 -5.53 42.45
CA CYS A 28 -15.28 -6.73 41.68
C CYS A 28 -14.41 -6.38 40.46
N VAL A 29 -13.09 -6.40 40.65
CA VAL A 29 -12.10 -6.45 39.58
C VAL A 29 -12.00 -7.90 39.14
N ARG A 30 -12.40 -8.24 37.92
CA ARG A 30 -12.13 -9.58 37.36
C ARG A 30 -10.66 -9.66 36.97
N ALA A 31 -9.94 -10.51 37.69
CA ALA A 31 -8.54 -10.87 37.52
C ALA A 31 -8.28 -11.60 36.20
N CYS A 32 -7.06 -11.42 35.67
CA CYS A 32 -6.42 -12.34 34.74
C CYS A 32 -6.42 -13.78 35.32
N PRO A 33 -6.49 -14.83 34.48
CA PRO A 33 -6.25 -16.19 34.94
C PRO A 33 -4.80 -16.31 35.43
N ASP A 34 -4.64 -17.02 36.54
CA ASP A 34 -3.43 -17.11 37.37
C ASP A 34 -2.11 -17.40 36.62
N GLY A 35 -1.02 -16.81 37.11
CA GLY A 35 0.24 -17.55 37.25
C GLY A 35 1.51 -17.02 36.58
N ALA A 36 1.50 -15.90 35.87
CA ALA A 36 2.73 -15.22 35.47
C ALA A 36 2.83 -13.88 36.20
N GLN A 37 3.51 -13.85 37.36
CA GLN A 37 4.08 -12.58 37.81
C GLN A 37 4.98 -12.08 36.68
N SER A 38 4.56 -11.04 35.97
CA SER A 38 5.42 -10.36 35.02
C SER A 38 6.69 -9.99 35.78
N ALA A 39 7.84 -10.51 35.35
CA ALA A 39 9.13 -10.17 35.92
C ALA A 39 9.20 -8.64 36.06
N PRO A 40 9.76 -8.09 37.16
CA PRO A 40 9.87 -6.64 37.32
C PRO A 40 10.55 -6.08 36.08
N ARG A 41 9.80 -5.31 35.26
CA ARG A 41 10.34 -4.69 34.04
C ARG A 41 11.56 -3.88 34.47
N GLN A 42 12.75 -4.29 34.04
CA GLN A 42 13.96 -3.53 34.32
C GLN A 42 13.89 -2.25 33.49
N TRP A 43 13.74 -1.10 34.15
CA TRP A 43 13.61 0.21 33.49
C TRP A 43 14.96 0.83 33.08
N ASN A 44 16.04 0.06 33.08
CA ASN A 44 17.37 0.57 32.74
C ASN A 44 17.43 0.90 31.25
N GLY A 45 17.73 2.16 30.90
CA GLY A 45 17.85 2.62 29.51
C GLY A 45 16.54 3.04 28.83
N ILE A 46 15.40 2.99 29.51
CA ILE A 46 14.10 3.49 29.00
C ILE A 46 13.99 5.00 29.26
N ALA A 47 13.55 5.76 28.24
CA ALA A 47 13.38 7.21 28.37
C ALA A 47 12.44 7.57 29.55
N PRO A 48 12.76 8.58 30.38
CA PRO A 48 11.90 8.98 31.51
C PRO A 48 10.45 9.27 31.11
N GLN A 49 10.24 9.82 29.92
CA GLN A 49 8.91 10.08 29.35
C GLN A 49 8.13 8.77 29.11
N VAL A 50 8.76 7.76 28.50
CA VAL A 50 8.16 6.43 28.29
C VAL A 50 7.82 5.79 29.63
N LYS A 51 8.73 5.87 30.61
CA LYS A 51 8.48 5.34 31.95
C LYS A 51 7.29 6.02 32.63
N ALA A 52 7.20 7.35 32.58
CA ALA A 52 6.06 8.09 33.14
C ALA A 52 4.74 7.78 32.41
N TRP A 53 4.82 7.57 31.09
CA TRP A 53 3.67 7.15 30.28
C TRP A 53 3.14 5.79 30.71
N GLU A 54 4.02 4.78 30.76
CA GLU A 54 3.66 3.40 31.09
C GLU A 54 3.28 3.18 32.57
N LEU A 55 3.84 3.95 33.50
CA LEU A 55 3.59 3.77 34.94
C LEU A 55 2.35 4.49 35.48
N GLY A 56 1.61 5.23 34.65
CA GLY A 56 0.37 5.85 35.11
C GLY A 56 -0.33 6.75 34.10
N LYS A 57 0.39 7.58 33.34
CA LYS A 57 -0.26 8.57 32.47
C LYS A 57 -1.11 7.93 31.38
N ARG A 58 -0.70 6.78 30.82
CA ARG A 58 -1.51 6.03 29.83
C ARG A 58 -2.87 5.66 30.42
N GLN A 59 -2.88 5.12 31.65
CA GLN A 59 -4.11 4.69 32.31
C GLN A 59 -5.00 5.88 32.69
N GLU A 60 -4.41 6.97 33.20
CA GLU A 60 -5.11 8.23 33.47
C GLU A 60 -5.78 8.80 32.22
N THR A 61 -5.02 8.84 31.11
CA THR A 61 -5.50 9.32 29.81
C THR A 61 -6.65 8.45 29.30
N LEU A 62 -6.51 7.12 29.34
CA LEU A 62 -7.57 6.19 28.94
C LEU A 62 -8.84 6.40 29.78
N ALA A 63 -8.67 6.47 31.11
CA ALA A 63 -9.79 6.69 32.03
C ALA A 63 -10.50 8.03 31.76
N TRP A 64 -9.76 9.08 31.39
CA TRP A 64 -10.39 10.34 31.01
C TRP A 64 -11.27 10.19 29.77
N PHE A 65 -10.81 9.51 28.73
CA PHE A 65 -11.62 9.26 27.52
C PHE A 65 -12.85 8.39 27.81
N GLU A 66 -12.70 7.38 28.68
CA GLU A 66 -13.82 6.57 29.17
C GLU A 66 -14.82 7.37 29.99
N GLU A 67 -14.37 8.37 30.76
CA GLU A 67 -15.27 9.12 31.64
C GLU A 67 -15.93 10.32 30.96
N ASN A 68 -15.24 10.92 29.98
CA ASN A 68 -15.59 12.23 29.47
C ASN A 68 -15.93 12.28 27.98
N GLN A 69 -15.53 11.29 27.17
CA GLN A 69 -15.75 11.33 25.72
C GLN A 69 -16.45 10.08 25.17
N PHE A 70 -15.81 8.91 25.17
CA PHE A 70 -16.38 7.72 24.53
C PHE A 70 -17.28 6.91 25.45
N GLY A 71 -17.03 6.99 26.77
CA GLY A 71 -17.75 6.25 27.82
C GLY A 71 -17.10 4.90 28.15
N LYS A 72 -17.28 4.43 29.39
CA LYS A 72 -16.79 3.14 29.88
C LYS A 72 -17.46 2.00 29.13
N THR A 73 -16.64 1.12 28.55
CA THR A 73 -17.10 -0.14 27.96
C THR A 73 -17.46 -1.11 29.10
N PRO A 74 -18.75 -1.38 29.35
CA PRO A 74 -19.19 -2.05 30.58
C PRO A 74 -18.90 -3.56 30.57
N VAL A 75 -18.68 -4.14 29.39
CA VAL A 75 -18.49 -5.58 29.20
C VAL A 75 -17.44 -5.85 28.12
N GLY A 76 -16.59 -6.84 28.35
CA GLY A 76 -15.74 -7.45 27.31
C GLY A 76 -16.55 -8.45 26.48
N ARG A 77 -16.16 -9.73 26.52
CA ARG A 77 -16.99 -10.83 25.98
C ARG A 77 -18.21 -11.07 26.85
N LEU A 78 -19.38 -11.25 26.23
CA LEU A 78 -20.58 -11.64 26.96
C LEU A 78 -20.58 -13.16 27.22
N PRO A 79 -21.19 -13.64 28.32
CA PRO A 79 -21.21 -15.08 28.63
C PRO A 79 -21.92 -15.94 27.58
N ASP A 80 -22.83 -15.34 26.81
CA ASP A 80 -23.63 -15.96 25.75
C ASP A 80 -23.14 -15.64 24.33
N GLU A 81 -21.87 -15.23 24.22
CA GLU A 81 -21.17 -15.03 22.95
C GLU A 81 -20.93 -16.36 22.24
N VAL A 82 -21.36 -16.44 20.98
CA VAL A 82 -21.21 -17.61 20.11
C VAL A 82 -20.42 -17.19 18.87
N ILE A 83 -19.23 -17.75 18.71
CA ILE A 83 -18.36 -17.55 17.53
C ILE A 83 -18.68 -18.65 16.51
N GLY A 84 -19.28 -18.26 15.40
CA GLY A 84 -19.60 -19.13 14.27
C GLY A 84 -18.52 -19.12 13.19
N GLU A 85 -18.82 -19.76 12.06
CA GLU A 85 -17.92 -19.78 10.90
C GLU A 85 -17.76 -18.36 10.31
N THR A 86 -18.87 -17.66 10.09
CA THR A 86 -18.93 -16.33 9.47
C THR A 86 -19.62 -15.27 10.33
N TYR A 87 -19.71 -15.49 11.65
CA TYR A 87 -20.42 -14.56 12.53
C TYR A 87 -19.96 -14.62 13.99
N VAL A 88 -20.30 -13.58 14.74
CA VAL A 88 -20.31 -13.57 16.22
C VAL A 88 -21.71 -13.18 16.68
N ALA A 89 -22.33 -13.98 17.54
CA ALA A 89 -23.69 -13.74 18.02
C ALA A 89 -23.75 -13.63 19.54
N PHE A 90 -24.70 -12.85 20.04
CA PHE A 90 -25.01 -12.66 21.45
C PHE A 90 -26.47 -13.07 21.63
N THR A 91 -26.68 -14.33 22.00
CA THR A 91 -27.98 -15.01 21.89
C THR A 91 -29.08 -14.33 22.72
N ASN A 92 -28.77 -13.92 23.95
CA ASN A 92 -29.71 -13.26 24.84
C ASN A 92 -30.00 -11.82 24.38
N ALA A 93 -29.04 -11.16 23.76
CA ALA A 93 -29.24 -9.84 23.18
C ALA A 93 -29.98 -9.89 21.83
N GLY A 94 -30.08 -11.07 21.21
CA GLY A 94 -30.57 -11.24 19.85
C GLY A 94 -29.71 -10.55 18.79
N ILE A 95 -28.46 -10.21 19.11
CA ILE A 95 -27.53 -9.47 18.24
C ILE A 95 -26.64 -10.47 17.50
N ARG A 96 -26.40 -10.22 16.21
CA ARG A 96 -25.52 -11.04 15.37
C ARG A 96 -24.69 -10.15 14.45
N ILE A 97 -23.38 -10.22 14.62
CA ILE A 97 -22.38 -9.60 13.75
C ILE A 97 -22.09 -10.59 12.62
N GLU A 98 -22.55 -10.31 11.42
CA GLU A 98 -22.14 -11.05 10.22
C GLU A 98 -20.74 -10.56 9.78
N ILE A 99 -19.84 -11.52 9.54
CA ILE A 99 -18.45 -11.29 9.19
C ILE A 99 -18.22 -11.79 7.77
N HIS A 100 -17.72 -10.89 6.92
CA HIS A 100 -17.24 -11.24 5.61
C HIS A 100 -15.71 -11.20 5.61
N CYS A 101 -15.09 -12.34 5.32
CA CYS A 101 -13.65 -12.50 5.22
C CYS A 101 -13.27 -12.93 3.79
N SER A 102 -12.21 -12.34 3.25
CA SER A 102 -11.62 -12.78 2.00
C SER A 102 -10.12 -12.99 2.20
N LEU A 103 -9.64 -14.11 1.70
CA LEU A 103 -8.26 -14.55 1.85
C LEU A 103 -7.48 -14.31 0.55
N PRO A 104 -6.18 -14.00 0.64
CA PRO A 104 -5.30 -14.03 -0.51
C PRO A 104 -5.06 -15.48 -0.97
N THR A 105 -4.63 -15.65 -2.21
CA THR A 105 -4.33 -16.98 -2.75
C THR A 105 -3.20 -17.62 -1.96
N GLY A 106 -3.39 -18.86 -1.51
CA GLY A 106 -2.38 -19.62 -0.76
C GLY A 106 -2.40 -19.41 0.76
N ALA A 107 -3.28 -18.58 1.29
CA ALA A 107 -3.49 -18.50 2.75
C ALA A 107 -4.16 -19.77 3.26
N ASP A 108 -3.57 -20.36 4.30
CA ASP A 108 -4.08 -21.52 5.02
C ASP A 108 -3.50 -21.55 6.44
N ALA A 109 -3.83 -22.58 7.22
CA ALA A 109 -3.34 -22.73 8.59
C ALA A 109 -1.81 -22.83 8.72
N ALA A 110 -1.10 -23.26 7.68
CA ALA A 110 0.36 -23.32 7.66
C ALA A 110 0.99 -21.98 7.21
N HIS A 111 0.22 -21.14 6.51
CA HIS A 111 0.64 -19.86 5.97
C HIS A 111 -0.33 -18.74 6.39
N PRO A 112 -0.42 -18.41 7.69
CA PRO A 112 -1.34 -17.38 8.18
C PRO A 112 -0.95 -15.99 7.67
N VAL A 113 -1.95 -15.23 7.24
CA VAL A 113 -1.75 -13.91 6.61
C VAL A 113 -2.20 -12.75 7.49
N PRO A 114 -1.53 -11.58 7.40
CA PRO A 114 -1.95 -10.37 8.11
C PRO A 114 -3.34 -9.89 7.63
N VAL A 115 -4.05 -9.12 8.46
CA VAL A 115 -5.47 -8.80 8.25
C VAL A 115 -5.73 -7.30 8.27
N PHE A 116 -6.52 -6.80 7.32
CA PHE A 116 -7.21 -5.51 7.44
C PHE A 116 -8.65 -5.71 7.91
N LEU A 117 -8.98 -5.21 9.10
CA LEU A 117 -10.33 -5.16 9.65
C LEU A 117 -10.93 -3.76 9.44
N PHE A 118 -12.13 -3.67 8.88
CA PHE A 118 -12.89 -2.41 8.86
C PHE A 118 -14.39 -2.66 9.00
N GLY A 119 -15.06 -1.79 9.74
CA GLY A 119 -16.52 -1.79 9.85
C GLY A 119 -17.15 -0.68 9.03
N ASP A 120 -18.35 -0.93 8.53
CA ASP A 120 -19.15 0.02 7.74
C ASP A 120 -20.60 0.10 8.24
N HIS A 121 -21.47 0.85 7.55
CA HIS A 121 -22.90 0.96 7.88
C HIS A 121 -23.81 0.20 6.90
N ARG A 122 -23.25 -0.59 5.98
CA ARG A 122 -23.96 -1.21 4.85
C ARG A 122 -23.81 -2.74 4.79
N GLY A 123 -23.03 -3.37 5.69
CA GLY A 123 -22.60 -4.76 5.57
C GLY A 123 -23.71 -5.80 5.33
N GLY A 124 -23.30 -6.93 4.72
CA GLY A 124 -24.11 -8.05 4.22
C GLY A 124 -23.31 -8.91 3.22
N ASN A 125 -23.92 -9.97 2.66
CA ASN A 125 -23.30 -10.95 1.72
C ASN A 125 -23.09 -10.44 0.27
N VAL A 126 -23.46 -9.20 -0.02
CA VAL A 126 -23.37 -8.65 -1.37
C VAL A 126 -21.98 -8.01 -1.52
N PRO A 127 -21.08 -8.49 -2.40
CA PRO A 127 -19.93 -7.69 -2.82
C PRO A 127 -20.48 -6.40 -3.42
N PRO A 128 -19.85 -5.24 -3.21
CA PRO A 128 -20.47 -3.96 -3.57
C PRO A 128 -20.76 -3.90 -5.07
N ASP A 129 -22.00 -4.20 -5.48
CA ASP A 129 -22.53 -3.73 -6.75
C ASP A 129 -22.96 -2.27 -6.56
N PHE A 130 -21.93 -1.43 -6.55
CA PHE A 130 -21.83 -0.09 -7.13
C PHE A 130 -23.13 0.71 -7.30
N ALA A 131 -23.49 1.47 -6.26
CA ALA A 131 -23.94 2.84 -6.48
C ALA A 131 -22.67 3.73 -6.51
N PRO A 132 -22.35 4.42 -7.62
CA PRO A 132 -21.05 5.07 -7.87
C PRO A 132 -20.57 6.13 -6.87
N GLU A 133 -21.39 6.54 -5.90
CA GLU A 133 -21.24 7.88 -5.31
C GLU A 133 -20.72 7.91 -3.86
N GLU A 134 -20.78 6.82 -3.08
CA GLU A 134 -20.38 6.87 -1.65
C GLU A 134 -19.25 5.92 -1.20
N TYR A 135 -19.03 4.75 -1.83
CA TYR A 135 -18.06 3.74 -1.36
C TYR A 135 -17.26 3.05 -2.49
N ALA A 136 -17.09 3.73 -3.63
CA ALA A 136 -16.37 3.22 -4.80
C ALA A 136 -14.84 3.02 -4.62
N GLY A 137 -14.32 2.75 -3.41
CA GLY A 137 -12.89 2.98 -3.10
C GLY A 137 -12.17 1.94 -2.24
N VAL A 138 -12.79 0.85 -1.78
CA VAL A 138 -12.03 -0.22 -1.08
C VAL A 138 -11.48 -1.19 -2.12
N PRO A 139 -10.16 -1.25 -2.36
CA PRO A 139 -9.57 -2.05 -3.42
C PRO A 139 -9.40 -3.49 -2.95
N THR A 140 -10.52 -4.21 -2.78
CA THR A 140 -10.53 -5.57 -2.21
C THR A 140 -9.61 -6.54 -2.94
N ASN A 141 -9.47 -6.39 -4.26
CA ASN A 141 -8.55 -7.19 -5.06
C ASN A 141 -7.08 -6.80 -4.82
N SER A 142 -6.77 -5.52 -4.62
CA SER A 142 -5.40 -5.08 -4.31
C SER A 142 -4.96 -5.54 -2.92
N ILE A 143 -5.87 -5.55 -1.94
CA ILE A 143 -5.59 -6.02 -0.57
C ILE A 143 -5.19 -7.51 -0.60
N THR A 144 -5.98 -8.35 -1.26
CA THR A 144 -5.69 -9.79 -1.36
C THR A 144 -4.56 -10.10 -2.32
N ALA A 145 -4.37 -9.34 -3.40
CA ALA A 145 -3.19 -9.46 -4.25
C ALA A 145 -1.91 -9.21 -3.44
N ARG A 146 -1.91 -8.16 -2.61
CA ARG A 146 -0.83 -7.88 -1.66
C ARG A 146 -0.75 -8.87 -0.48
N GLY A 147 -1.42 -10.02 -0.48
CA GLY A 147 -1.18 -11.04 0.54
C GLY A 147 -1.72 -10.69 1.94
N TYR A 148 -2.67 -9.75 2.03
CA TYR A 148 -3.47 -9.54 3.24
C TYR A 148 -4.84 -10.22 3.09
N ALA A 149 -5.37 -10.73 4.20
CA ALA A 149 -6.81 -10.94 4.28
C ALA A 149 -7.51 -9.60 4.56
N TYR A 150 -8.78 -9.48 4.16
CA TYR A 150 -9.63 -8.42 4.66
C TYR A 150 -10.89 -8.99 5.32
N VAL A 151 -11.26 -8.37 6.45
CA VAL A 151 -12.41 -8.72 7.27
C VAL A 151 -13.30 -7.48 7.39
N ARG A 152 -14.59 -7.64 7.09
CA ARG A 152 -15.58 -6.57 7.19
C ARG A 152 -16.83 -6.99 7.93
N TRP A 153 -17.49 -6.02 8.57
CA TRP A 153 -18.76 -6.21 9.26
C TRP A 153 -19.58 -4.91 9.35
N ASN A 154 -20.88 -5.01 9.64
CA ASN A 154 -21.80 -3.87 9.73
C ASN A 154 -21.92 -3.34 11.18
N PHE A 155 -21.46 -2.12 11.43
CA PHE A 155 -21.58 -1.42 12.71
C PHE A 155 -23.03 -1.34 13.23
N ASN A 156 -24.03 -1.25 12.35
CA ASN A 156 -25.43 -1.19 12.74
C ASN A 156 -25.93 -2.49 13.40
N ALA A 157 -25.21 -3.61 13.22
CA ALA A 157 -25.55 -4.88 13.86
C ALA A 157 -25.50 -4.78 15.39
N VAL A 158 -24.52 -4.05 15.94
CA VAL A 158 -24.38 -3.88 17.40
C VAL A 158 -25.06 -2.62 17.92
N CYS A 159 -25.00 -1.52 17.18
CA CYS A 159 -25.65 -0.27 17.57
C CYS A 159 -26.00 0.52 16.31
N PRO A 160 -27.28 0.66 15.96
CA PRO A 160 -27.71 1.44 14.81
C PRO A 160 -27.20 2.89 14.87
N ASN A 161 -26.69 3.40 13.75
CA ASN A 161 -26.40 4.81 13.62
C ASN A 161 -27.70 5.61 13.46
N VAL A 162 -28.13 6.28 14.53
CA VAL A 162 -29.33 7.12 14.53
C VAL A 162 -28.92 8.60 14.55
N ASP A 163 -29.39 9.39 13.58
CA ASP A 163 -29.19 10.84 13.56
C ASP A 163 -30.40 11.61 14.13
N ALA A 164 -30.19 12.86 14.54
CA ALA A 164 -31.23 13.69 15.13
C ALA A 164 -32.36 14.12 14.16
N LYS A 165 -32.24 13.83 12.85
CA LYS A 165 -33.21 14.22 11.82
C LYS A 165 -34.20 13.10 11.48
N HIS A 166 -33.83 11.84 11.70
CA HIS A 166 -34.60 10.67 11.26
C HIS A 166 -35.22 9.84 12.39
N SER A 167 -35.05 10.23 13.66
CA SER A 167 -35.74 9.58 14.78
C SER A 167 -36.29 10.59 15.79
N PHE A 168 -37.49 10.28 16.31
CA PHE A 168 -37.98 10.85 17.57
C PHE A 168 -37.18 10.31 18.79
N GLU A 169 -36.41 9.24 18.57
CA GLU A 169 -35.65 8.51 19.58
C GLU A 169 -34.26 9.11 19.77
N ARG A 170 -34.10 9.88 20.85
CA ARG A 170 -32.81 10.46 21.28
C ARG A 170 -31.91 9.47 22.00
N TRP A 171 -32.11 8.16 21.84
CA TRP A 171 -31.54 7.14 22.72
C TRP A 171 -30.80 6.03 21.94
N PRO A 172 -29.68 5.50 22.46
CA PRO A 172 -28.92 4.47 21.76
C PRO A 172 -29.59 3.09 21.85
N LEU A 173 -29.79 2.44 20.71
CA LEU A 173 -30.36 1.10 20.59
C LEU A 173 -29.26 0.01 20.56
N GLY A 174 -29.68 -1.25 20.48
CA GLY A 174 -28.79 -2.39 20.30
C GLY A 174 -28.10 -2.78 21.60
N ILE A 175 -26.79 -3.04 21.52
CA ILE A 175 -25.99 -3.55 22.64
C ILE A 175 -25.98 -2.59 23.83
N ILE A 176 -26.04 -1.29 23.58
CA ILE A 176 -26.05 -0.26 24.64
C ILE A 176 -27.33 -0.40 25.47
N SER A 177 -28.49 -0.50 24.82
CA SER A 177 -29.77 -0.69 25.49
C SER A 177 -29.86 -2.04 26.18
N TYR A 178 -29.41 -3.10 25.51
CA TYR A 178 -29.41 -4.44 26.08
C TYR A 178 -28.59 -4.53 27.37
N VAL A 179 -27.36 -4.01 27.39
CA VAL A 179 -26.53 -4.06 28.61
C VAL A 179 -27.15 -3.25 29.75
N ALA A 180 -27.86 -2.16 29.44
CA ALA A 180 -28.49 -1.32 30.44
C ALA A 180 -29.81 -1.88 30.99
N THR A 181 -30.61 -2.58 30.18
CA THR A 181 -32.00 -2.95 30.53
C THR A 181 -32.37 -4.41 30.32
N GLY A 182 -31.54 -5.19 29.61
CA GLY A 182 -31.87 -6.52 29.11
C GLY A 182 -32.69 -6.52 27.81
N ASP A 183 -33.07 -5.36 27.26
CA ASP A 183 -33.82 -5.24 26.00
C ASP A 183 -33.09 -4.30 25.03
N ARG A 184 -32.68 -4.84 23.87
CA ARG A 184 -31.96 -4.08 22.82
C ARG A 184 -32.79 -3.01 22.13
N ASN A 185 -34.12 -3.08 22.22
CA ASN A 185 -35.05 -2.14 21.60
C ASN A 185 -35.57 -1.09 22.60
N ALA A 186 -35.07 -1.08 23.84
CA ALA A 186 -35.50 -0.13 24.85
C ALA A 186 -35.16 1.31 24.42
N THR A 187 -36.17 2.19 24.37
CA THR A 187 -36.01 3.57 23.91
C THR A 187 -35.98 4.61 25.03
N ASN A 188 -36.13 4.24 26.30
CA ASN A 188 -36.11 5.16 27.45
C ASN A 188 -35.01 4.81 28.47
N VAL A 189 -33.81 4.53 27.97
CA VAL A 189 -32.68 4.10 28.80
C VAL A 189 -32.00 5.32 29.43
N VAL A 190 -32.12 5.48 30.75
CA VAL A 190 -31.37 6.52 31.48
C VAL A 190 -29.89 6.13 31.51
N ARG A 191 -29.07 6.90 30.79
CA ARG A 191 -27.63 6.69 30.68
C ARG A 191 -26.89 7.35 31.84
N GLN A 192 -25.99 6.60 32.47
CA GLN A 192 -25.00 7.18 33.37
C GLN A 192 -24.09 8.14 32.59
N ALA A 193 -23.55 9.16 33.27
CA ALA A 193 -22.75 10.21 32.64
C ALA A 193 -21.55 9.68 31.84
N ASN A 194 -20.92 8.61 32.33
CA ASN A 194 -19.78 7.94 31.69
C ASN A 194 -20.17 6.65 30.94
N SER A 195 -21.45 6.42 30.64
CA SER A 195 -21.85 5.24 29.85
C SER A 195 -21.43 5.40 28.39
N TRP A 196 -20.88 4.34 27.79
CA TRP A 196 -20.46 4.33 26.38
C TRP A 196 -21.52 4.83 25.40
N GLY A 197 -21.06 5.55 24.37
CA GLY A 197 -21.87 5.94 23.23
C GLY A 197 -21.76 4.95 22.08
N THR A 198 -22.43 5.26 20.96
CA THR A 198 -22.44 4.46 19.75
C THR A 198 -21.03 4.17 19.20
N ILE A 199 -20.09 5.13 19.27
CA ILE A 199 -18.68 4.90 18.87
C ILE A 199 -18.02 3.85 19.77
N GLY A 200 -18.27 3.91 21.08
CA GLY A 200 -17.79 2.91 22.04
C GLY A 200 -18.34 1.50 21.74
N ALA A 201 -19.63 1.40 21.43
CA ALA A 201 -20.26 0.13 21.06
C ALA A 201 -19.71 -0.44 19.73
N TRP A 202 -19.44 0.41 18.74
CA TRP A 202 -18.78 -0.02 17.49
C TRP A 202 -17.35 -0.48 17.74
N ALA A 203 -16.61 0.21 18.61
CA ALA A 203 -15.25 -0.18 18.98
C ALA A 203 -15.23 -1.53 19.70
N TRP A 204 -16.20 -1.77 20.58
CA TRP A 204 -16.44 -3.07 21.20
C TRP A 204 -16.74 -4.14 20.16
N GLY A 205 -17.58 -3.85 19.16
CA GLY A 205 -17.87 -4.79 18.08
C GLY A 205 -16.63 -5.16 17.26
N ASN A 206 -15.70 -4.23 17.01
CA ASN A 206 -14.41 -4.55 16.38
C ASN A 206 -13.63 -5.57 17.23
N SER A 207 -13.59 -5.41 18.55
CA SER A 207 -12.96 -6.37 19.46
C SER A 207 -13.63 -7.75 19.45
N ARG A 208 -14.95 -7.82 19.18
CA ARG A 208 -15.67 -9.10 19.01
C ARG A 208 -15.31 -9.77 17.68
N VAL A 209 -15.11 -8.99 16.62
CA VAL A 209 -14.59 -9.52 15.35
C VAL A 209 -13.13 -9.96 15.50
N MET A 210 -12.32 -9.29 16.33
CA MET A 210 -10.99 -9.77 16.70
C MET A 210 -11.03 -11.12 17.41
N ASP A 211 -12.02 -11.33 18.31
CA ASP A 211 -12.24 -12.64 18.95
C ASP A 211 -12.53 -13.73 17.91
N TRP A 212 -13.26 -13.42 16.83
CA TRP A 212 -13.45 -14.33 15.70
C TRP A 212 -12.15 -14.57 14.92
N ILE A 213 -11.36 -13.53 14.63
CA ILE A 213 -10.07 -13.65 13.92
C ILE A 213 -9.11 -14.60 14.67
N GLU A 214 -9.04 -14.52 16.00
CA GLU A 214 -8.21 -15.42 16.84
C GLU A 214 -8.56 -16.90 16.68
N THR A 215 -9.76 -17.22 16.20
CA THR A 215 -10.22 -18.60 15.98
C THR A 215 -9.99 -19.10 14.55
N ARG A 216 -9.37 -18.30 13.68
CA ARG A 216 -9.11 -18.62 12.27
C ARG A 216 -7.62 -18.89 12.06
N PRO A 217 -7.17 -20.15 11.93
CA PRO A 217 -5.74 -20.46 11.81
C PRO A 217 -5.09 -19.92 10.53
N GLU A 218 -5.87 -19.62 9.50
CA GLU A 218 -5.43 -18.99 8.25
C GLU A 218 -5.20 -17.47 8.37
N LEU A 219 -5.61 -16.86 9.49
CA LEU A 219 -5.43 -15.45 9.77
C LEU A 219 -4.38 -15.27 10.87
N ASP A 220 -3.44 -14.36 10.66
CA ASP A 220 -2.49 -13.99 11.70
C ASP A 220 -3.10 -12.93 12.63
N ALA A 221 -3.66 -13.40 13.74
CA ALA A 221 -4.24 -12.57 14.78
C ALA A 221 -3.24 -11.59 15.43
N THR A 222 -1.93 -11.78 15.27
CA THR A 222 -0.92 -10.84 15.79
C THR A 222 -0.64 -9.68 14.83
N ARG A 223 -1.16 -9.73 13.60
CA ARG A 223 -0.89 -8.77 12.52
C ARG A 223 -2.18 -8.22 11.92
N VAL A 224 -3.03 -7.68 12.79
CA VAL A 224 -4.35 -7.11 12.43
C VAL A 224 -4.31 -5.58 12.46
N ALA A 225 -4.65 -4.94 11.35
CA ALA A 225 -4.86 -3.51 11.21
C ALA A 225 -6.36 -3.18 11.30
N VAL A 226 -6.78 -2.33 12.25
CA VAL A 226 -8.14 -1.78 12.28
C VAL A 226 -8.18 -0.44 11.55
N LEU A 227 -9.09 -0.32 10.58
CA LEU A 227 -9.26 0.87 9.76
C LEU A 227 -10.68 1.40 9.84
N GLY A 228 -10.82 2.73 9.79
CA GLY A 228 -12.12 3.35 9.55
C GLY A 228 -12.03 4.74 8.93
N HIS A 229 -13.09 5.10 8.21
CA HIS A 229 -13.27 6.42 7.61
C HIS A 229 -14.34 7.23 8.35
N SER A 230 -14.12 8.53 8.51
CA SER A 230 -15.09 9.45 9.13
C SER A 230 -15.45 9.01 10.54
N ARG A 231 -16.73 8.74 10.83
CA ARG A 231 -17.16 8.16 12.13
C ARG A 231 -16.51 6.81 12.42
N GLY A 232 -16.25 5.99 11.40
CA GLY A 232 -15.48 4.76 11.53
C GLY A 232 -14.03 5.03 11.92
N GLY A 233 -13.44 6.15 11.50
CA GLY A 233 -12.08 6.53 11.90
C GLY A 233 -11.98 6.93 13.37
N LYS A 234 -13.04 7.52 13.94
CA LYS A 234 -13.19 7.75 15.38
C LYS A 234 -13.24 6.42 16.13
N THR A 235 -14.05 5.49 15.60
CA THR A 235 -14.15 4.12 16.12
C THR A 235 -12.81 3.40 16.08
N ALA A 236 -12.07 3.47 14.97
CA ALA A 236 -10.77 2.78 14.83
C ALA A 236 -9.76 3.29 15.86
N LEU A 237 -9.65 4.61 16.06
CA LEU A 237 -8.80 5.18 17.12
C LEU A 237 -9.20 4.67 18.50
N TRP A 238 -10.49 4.65 18.81
CA TRP A 238 -10.97 4.17 20.12
C TRP A 238 -10.83 2.65 20.29
N THR A 239 -10.97 1.87 19.22
CA THR A 239 -10.64 0.44 19.19
C THR A 239 -9.16 0.25 19.49
N GLY A 240 -8.28 0.93 18.76
CA GLY A 240 -6.85 0.86 18.96
C GLY A 240 -6.43 1.25 20.37
N ALA A 241 -7.05 2.27 20.96
CA ALA A 241 -6.75 2.73 22.31
C ALA A 241 -7.18 1.74 23.42
N GLN A 242 -8.32 1.06 23.26
CA GLN A 242 -8.82 0.11 24.28
C GLN A 242 -8.32 -1.32 24.11
N ASP A 243 -8.06 -1.75 22.87
CA ASP A 243 -7.75 -3.15 22.55
C ASP A 243 -6.35 -3.25 21.94
N GLU A 244 -5.38 -3.63 22.77
CA GLU A 244 -3.98 -3.68 22.37
C GLU A 244 -3.64 -4.86 21.44
N ARG A 245 -4.60 -5.74 21.14
CA ARG A 245 -4.43 -6.85 20.18
C ARG A 245 -4.30 -6.38 18.74
N PHE A 246 -4.85 -5.21 18.41
CA PHE A 246 -4.70 -4.61 17.09
C PHE A 246 -3.28 -4.07 16.91
N ALA A 247 -2.53 -4.66 15.98
CA ALA A 247 -1.15 -4.30 15.69
C ALA A 247 -1.02 -2.92 15.01
N MET A 248 -2.06 -2.50 14.28
CA MET A 248 -2.10 -1.22 13.58
C MET A 248 -3.49 -0.57 13.67
N THR A 249 -3.52 0.76 13.80
CA THR A 249 -4.75 1.56 13.84
C THR A 249 -4.72 2.64 12.77
N ILE A 250 -5.76 2.73 11.95
CA ILE A 250 -5.85 3.65 10.81
C ILE A 250 -7.10 4.52 10.94
N SER A 251 -6.87 5.84 10.96
CA SER A 251 -7.91 6.85 11.04
C SER A 251 -7.91 7.70 9.77
N ASN A 252 -8.95 7.60 8.94
CA ASN A 252 -9.09 8.39 7.72
C ASN A 252 -10.20 9.45 7.83
N GLY A 253 -9.84 10.74 7.84
CA GLY A 253 -10.76 11.88 7.91
C GLY A 253 -11.69 11.79 9.11
N SER A 254 -11.18 11.46 10.30
CA SER A 254 -12.03 11.18 11.46
C SER A 254 -12.52 12.43 12.18
N GLY A 255 -11.86 13.57 12.02
CA GLY A 255 -12.37 14.86 12.44
C GLY A 255 -12.66 15.00 13.93
N CYS A 256 -13.67 15.82 14.27
CA CYS A 256 -14.05 16.13 15.65
C CYS A 256 -14.40 14.86 16.46
N GLY A 257 -13.81 14.72 17.65
CA GLY A 257 -13.97 13.53 18.49
C GLY A 257 -13.22 12.28 17.97
N GLY A 258 -12.39 12.46 16.94
CA GLY A 258 -11.38 11.52 16.44
C GLY A 258 -10.00 12.18 16.46
N ALA A 259 -9.41 12.38 15.28
CA ALA A 259 -8.06 12.92 15.14
C ALA A 259 -7.96 14.46 15.16
N ARG A 260 -9.08 15.22 15.08
CA ARG A 260 -9.03 16.69 15.07
C ARG A 260 -8.71 17.25 16.45
N LEU A 261 -7.55 17.89 16.57
CA LEU A 261 -7.12 18.58 17.79
C LEU A 261 -8.06 19.73 18.18
N GLY A 262 -8.74 19.64 19.32
CA GLY A 262 -9.71 20.64 19.79
C GLY A 262 -9.10 21.98 20.17
N ARG A 263 -7.86 21.99 20.67
CA ARG A 263 -7.11 23.24 20.94
C ARG A 263 -6.51 23.91 19.70
N ALA A 264 -6.58 23.28 18.52
CA ALA A 264 -6.17 23.92 17.28
C ALA A 264 -7.21 24.98 16.84
N LYS A 265 -6.75 26.14 16.38
CA LYS A 265 -7.63 27.18 15.84
C LYS A 265 -8.04 26.85 14.41
N ASP A 266 -9.15 26.15 14.23
CA ASP A 266 -9.75 25.86 12.93
C ASP A 266 -11.25 26.21 12.92
N PRO A 267 -11.64 27.40 12.43
CA PRO A 267 -13.02 27.88 12.49
C PRO A 267 -13.96 27.17 11.51
N LYS A 268 -13.44 26.38 10.56
CA LYS A 268 -14.25 25.64 9.59
C LYS A 268 -14.52 24.19 10.01
N ALA A 269 -13.72 23.66 10.94
CA ALA A 269 -13.88 22.31 11.46
C ALA A 269 -15.15 22.17 12.33
N GLU A 270 -15.73 20.98 12.33
CA GLU A 270 -16.83 20.60 13.21
C GLU A 270 -16.43 20.80 14.68
N THR A 271 -17.32 21.35 15.49
CA THR A 271 -17.15 21.57 16.94
C THR A 271 -17.87 20.50 17.78
N ILE A 272 -17.52 20.37 19.07
CA ILE A 272 -18.25 19.52 20.02
C ILE A 272 -19.75 19.87 20.06
N ARG A 273 -20.11 21.15 19.95
CA ARG A 273 -21.50 21.59 19.86
C ARG A 273 -22.21 21.00 18.64
N GLN A 274 -21.58 21.08 17.47
CA GLN A 274 -22.18 20.63 16.21
C GLN A 274 -22.31 19.11 16.17
N ILE A 275 -21.27 18.38 16.57
CA ILE A 275 -21.28 16.91 16.54
C ILE A 275 -22.32 16.36 17.53
N LEU A 276 -22.44 16.91 18.75
CA LEU A 276 -23.44 16.46 19.72
C LEU A 276 -24.86 16.89 19.37
N LYS A 277 -25.03 17.99 18.63
CA LYS A 277 -26.34 18.40 18.10
C LYS A 277 -26.84 17.40 17.04
N ASN A 278 -25.97 17.00 16.13
CA ASN A 278 -26.33 16.12 15.01
C ASN A 278 -26.39 14.64 15.43
N PHE A 279 -25.50 14.25 16.35
CA PHE A 279 -25.27 12.87 16.78
C PHE A 279 -25.17 12.77 18.31
N PRO A 280 -26.27 13.02 19.06
CA PRO A 280 -26.26 13.08 20.52
C PRO A 280 -25.85 11.77 21.22
N ASN A 281 -25.88 10.64 20.49
CA ASN A 281 -25.62 9.31 21.04
C ASN A 281 -24.22 8.76 20.75
N TRP A 282 -23.42 9.43 19.93
CA TRP A 282 -22.09 8.93 19.55
C TRP A 282 -21.11 8.82 20.72
N PHE A 283 -21.24 9.71 21.70
CA PHE A 283 -20.34 9.88 22.84
C PHE A 283 -21.07 9.58 24.16
N CYS A 284 -20.34 9.60 25.28
CA CYS A 284 -20.93 9.53 26.61
C CYS A 284 -21.66 10.84 26.96
N PRO A 285 -22.69 10.82 27.83
CA PRO A 285 -23.40 12.03 28.20
C PRO A 285 -22.51 13.09 28.85
N ALA A 286 -21.42 12.72 29.53
CA ALA A 286 -20.49 13.68 30.13
C ALA A 286 -19.81 14.60 29.11
N PHE A 287 -19.72 14.20 27.83
CA PHE A 287 -19.07 15.00 26.79
C PHE A 287 -19.76 16.36 26.55
N VAL A 288 -21.03 16.50 26.94
CA VAL A 288 -21.78 17.77 26.87
C VAL A 288 -21.15 18.89 27.71
N ALA A 289 -20.36 18.55 28.74
CA ALA A 289 -19.65 19.53 29.57
C ALA A 289 -18.57 20.32 28.81
N TRP A 290 -18.21 19.83 27.62
CA TRP A 290 -17.16 20.38 26.75
C TRP A 290 -17.71 21.13 25.53
N ILE A 291 -19.04 21.32 25.44
CA ILE A 291 -19.66 22.17 24.41
C ILE A 291 -19.06 23.59 24.50
N ASP A 292 -18.57 24.09 23.35
CA ASP A 292 -17.85 25.36 23.18
C ASP A 292 -16.57 25.50 23.99
N ARG A 293 -16.03 24.38 24.47
CA ARG A 293 -14.81 24.32 25.28
C ARG A 293 -13.80 23.33 24.68
N ASP A 294 -13.85 23.13 23.36
CA ASP A 294 -12.95 22.24 22.60
C ASP A 294 -11.47 22.49 22.91
N ALA A 295 -11.07 23.75 23.12
CA ALA A 295 -9.68 24.11 23.41
C ALA A 295 -9.25 23.91 24.88
N GLU A 296 -10.19 23.56 25.76
CA GLU A 296 -9.97 23.36 27.20
C GLU A 296 -9.92 21.86 27.58
N LEU A 297 -9.98 20.95 26.61
CA LEU A 297 -9.92 19.51 26.87
C LEU A 297 -8.61 19.13 27.58
N PRO A 298 -8.67 18.48 28.77
CA PRO A 298 -7.47 18.04 29.49
C PRO A 298 -6.68 16.98 28.72
N HIS A 299 -7.38 16.13 27.98
CA HIS A 299 -6.82 15.18 27.01
C HIS A 299 -7.53 15.38 25.69
N ASP A 300 -6.76 15.46 24.61
CA ASP A 300 -7.25 15.81 23.26
C ASP A 300 -6.82 14.74 22.25
N ALA A 301 -7.08 14.96 20.96
CA ALA A 301 -6.84 13.98 19.90
C ALA A 301 -5.39 13.44 19.85
N ASP A 302 -4.38 14.22 20.24
CA ASP A 302 -3.01 13.74 20.30
C ASP A 302 -2.81 12.70 21.41
N ASP A 303 -3.43 12.87 22.57
CA ASP A 303 -3.43 11.87 23.64
C ASP A 303 -4.16 10.59 23.25
N LEU A 304 -5.25 10.70 22.48
CA LEU A 304 -5.94 9.53 21.91
C LEU A 304 -5.01 8.75 20.97
N ILE A 305 -4.21 9.44 20.16
CA ILE A 305 -3.18 8.81 19.31
C ILE A 305 -2.06 8.20 20.17
N ARG A 306 -1.61 8.87 21.23
CA ARG A 306 -0.58 8.34 22.15
C ARG A 306 -0.98 7.03 22.82
N LEU A 307 -2.27 6.81 23.10
CA LEU A 307 -2.76 5.54 23.66
C LEU A 307 -2.47 4.32 22.76
N ILE A 308 -2.22 4.53 21.47
CA ILE A 308 -1.89 3.45 20.53
C ILE A 308 -0.40 3.07 20.61
N ALA A 309 0.47 3.95 21.11
CA ALA A 309 1.90 3.66 21.25
C ALA A 309 2.14 2.38 22.07
N PRO A 310 3.18 1.58 21.81
CA PRO A 310 4.14 1.70 20.70
C PRO A 310 3.67 0.98 19.41
N ARG A 311 2.37 0.67 19.28
CA ARG A 311 1.80 0.00 18.09
C ARG A 311 1.67 0.98 16.94
N LEU A 312 1.42 0.45 15.76
CA LEU A 312 1.38 1.24 14.53
C LEU A 312 0.14 2.15 14.52
N VAL A 313 0.32 3.41 14.16
CA VAL A 313 -0.80 4.35 13.96
C VAL A 313 -0.64 5.10 12.65
N TYR A 314 -1.74 5.23 11.90
CA TYR A 314 -1.78 5.99 10.66
C TYR A 314 -2.96 6.97 10.70
N VAL A 315 -2.69 8.26 10.49
CA VAL A 315 -3.72 9.29 10.32
C VAL A 315 -3.71 9.79 8.88
N ALA A 316 -4.88 9.85 8.23
CA ALA A 316 -5.02 10.36 6.87
C ALA A 316 -6.16 11.38 6.79
N SER A 317 -6.01 12.36 5.90
CA SER A 317 -6.95 13.47 5.72
C SER A 317 -7.17 13.80 4.23
N GLY A 318 -8.26 14.51 3.92
CA GLY A 318 -8.51 15.11 2.60
C GLY A 318 -8.28 16.63 2.63
N SER A 319 -7.61 17.18 1.62
CA SER A 319 -7.21 18.60 1.57
C SER A 319 -8.40 19.57 1.58
N GLU A 320 -9.55 19.17 1.02
CA GLU A 320 -10.78 19.97 0.93
C GLU A 320 -11.77 19.68 2.07
N ASP A 321 -11.45 18.74 2.96
CA ASP A 321 -12.30 18.32 4.07
C ASP A 321 -12.24 19.29 5.26
N ALA A 322 -12.67 20.53 5.01
CA ALA A 322 -12.65 21.59 6.02
C ALA A 322 -13.47 21.23 7.28
N TRP A 323 -14.44 20.32 7.18
CA TRP A 323 -15.27 19.89 8.32
C TRP A 323 -14.51 18.95 9.27
N ALA A 324 -13.69 18.04 8.76
CA ALA A 324 -12.82 17.23 9.63
C ALA A 324 -11.62 18.04 10.17
N GLY A 325 -11.17 19.06 9.44
CA GLY A 325 -10.06 19.91 9.87
C GLY A 325 -8.69 19.23 9.66
N PRO A 326 -8.25 19.00 8.41
CA PRO A 326 -7.03 18.27 8.07
C PRO A 326 -5.78 18.83 8.75
N ALA A 327 -5.68 20.15 8.90
CA ALA A 327 -4.58 20.79 9.60
C ALA A 327 -4.57 20.47 11.10
N ALA A 328 -5.75 20.38 11.73
CA ALA A 328 -5.88 20.01 13.13
C ALA A 328 -5.66 18.50 13.35
N GLU A 329 -6.03 17.64 12.39
CA GLU A 329 -5.69 16.21 12.41
C GLU A 329 -4.17 15.99 12.32
N LYS A 330 -3.50 16.72 11.41
CA LYS A 330 -2.04 16.72 11.32
C LYS A 330 -1.38 17.23 12.60
N ALA A 331 -1.91 18.30 13.19
CA ALA A 331 -1.37 18.84 14.44
C ALA A 331 -1.47 17.83 15.61
N ALA A 332 -2.55 17.04 15.68
CA ALA A 332 -2.67 15.97 16.66
C ALA A 332 -1.62 14.87 16.45
N TRP A 333 -1.46 14.43 15.20
CA TRP A 333 -0.43 13.44 14.83
C TRP A 333 0.99 13.94 15.12
N ASP A 334 1.31 15.19 14.78
CA ASP A 334 2.61 15.82 15.04
C ASP A 334 2.89 15.89 16.54
N ALA A 335 1.88 16.25 17.34
CA ALA A 335 2.02 16.32 18.79
C ALA A 335 2.28 14.95 19.41
N ALA A 336 1.57 13.91 18.97
CA ALA A 336 1.75 12.54 19.45
C ALA A 336 3.10 11.91 19.08
N HIS A 337 3.84 12.51 18.15
CA HIS A 337 5.17 12.04 17.75
C HIS A 337 6.20 12.09 18.89
N ASP A 338 5.97 12.89 19.92
CA ASP A 338 6.83 12.98 21.09
C ASP A 338 6.99 11.64 21.82
N ILE A 339 5.90 10.89 22.02
CA ILE A 339 5.95 9.61 22.73
C ILE A 339 6.61 8.54 21.86
N TYR A 340 6.30 8.49 20.56
CA TYR A 340 6.92 7.54 19.63
C TYR A 340 8.43 7.79 19.49
N ARG A 341 8.86 9.06 19.46
CA ARG A 341 10.28 9.44 19.54
C ARG A 341 10.92 9.01 20.86
N ALA A 342 10.21 9.14 21.98
CA ALA A 342 10.71 8.67 23.26
C ALA A 342 10.88 7.13 23.30
N TYR A 343 10.05 6.39 22.56
CA TYR A 343 10.23 4.95 22.31
C TYR A 343 11.30 4.62 21.27
N LYS A 344 11.78 5.60 20.49
CA LYS A 344 12.63 5.43 19.30
C LYS A 344 11.97 4.59 18.20
N LEU A 345 10.67 4.82 18.00
CA LEU A 345 9.81 4.09 17.08
C LEU A 345 9.01 5.05 16.19
N GLU A 346 9.60 6.19 15.81
CA GLU A 346 8.98 7.20 14.96
C GLU A 346 8.46 6.62 13.63
N GLU A 347 9.11 5.59 13.10
CA GLU A 347 8.70 4.91 11.88
C GLU A 347 7.32 4.24 12.00
N ARG A 348 6.84 4.01 13.22
CA ARG A 348 5.52 3.41 13.49
C ARG A 348 4.37 4.39 13.42
N MET A 349 4.63 5.63 13.02
CA MET A 349 3.61 6.64 12.75
C MET A 349 3.56 6.97 11.26
N GLY A 350 2.38 6.82 10.64
CA GLY A 350 2.11 7.24 9.27
C GLY A 350 1.19 8.45 9.22
N TYR A 351 1.45 9.37 8.30
CA TYR A 351 0.51 10.45 7.95
C TYR A 351 0.51 10.72 6.45
N HIS A 352 -0.67 11.00 5.90
CA HIS A 352 -0.77 11.70 4.62
C HIS A 352 -2.03 12.57 4.55
N CYS A 353 -2.00 13.55 3.64
CA CYS A 353 -3.19 14.26 3.22
C CYS A 353 -3.33 14.06 1.71
N HIS A 354 -4.39 13.41 1.25
CA HIS A 354 -4.67 13.30 -0.17
C HIS A 354 -5.32 14.60 -0.66
N ASP A 355 -5.22 14.86 -1.97
CA ASP A 355 -5.95 15.97 -2.56
C ASP A 355 -7.43 15.62 -2.71
N GLY A 356 -8.33 16.58 -2.48
CA GLY A 356 -9.77 16.42 -2.66
C GLY A 356 -10.60 16.25 -1.37
N PRO A 357 -11.86 15.81 -1.49
CA PRO A 357 -12.90 15.97 -0.47
C PRO A 357 -12.85 14.91 0.64
N HIS A 358 -13.82 14.95 1.56
CA HIS A 358 -14.03 13.96 2.61
C HIS A 358 -14.33 12.57 2.02
N LYS A 359 -13.30 11.80 1.70
CA LYS A 359 -13.42 10.49 1.06
C LYS A 359 -12.32 9.53 1.52
N LEU A 360 -12.59 8.24 1.44
CA LEU A 360 -11.58 7.19 1.46
C LEU A 360 -11.33 6.73 0.02
N ARG A 361 -10.18 7.10 -0.53
CA ARG A 361 -9.77 6.84 -1.92
C ARG A 361 -8.96 5.55 -2.03
N ALA A 362 -8.85 5.02 -3.25
CA ALA A 362 -7.97 3.89 -3.54
C ALA A 362 -6.49 4.22 -3.23
N ASP A 363 -6.06 5.45 -3.51
CA ASP A 363 -4.70 5.92 -3.21
C ASP A 363 -4.39 5.91 -1.71
N ASP A 364 -5.39 6.16 -0.85
CA ASP A 364 -5.22 6.10 0.61
C ASP A 364 -4.96 4.66 1.04
N TRP A 365 -5.69 3.70 0.46
CA TRP A 365 -5.50 2.27 0.70
C TRP A 365 -4.11 1.79 0.28
N GLU A 366 -3.61 2.24 -0.88
CA GLU A 366 -2.24 1.91 -1.29
C GLU A 366 -1.21 2.42 -0.27
N ARG A 367 -1.37 3.66 0.23
CA ARG A 367 -0.48 4.21 1.27
C ARG A 367 -0.58 3.45 2.60
N PHE A 368 -1.78 2.99 2.97
CA PHE A 368 -1.98 2.15 4.15
C PHE A 368 -1.32 0.78 4.00
N MET A 369 -1.46 0.15 2.82
CA MET A 369 -0.82 -1.13 2.53
C MET A 369 0.69 -1.01 2.41
N ASP A 370 1.24 0.07 1.85
CA ASP A 370 2.69 0.34 1.84
C ASP A 370 3.26 0.47 3.25
N PHE A 371 2.51 1.11 4.15
CA PHE A 371 2.90 1.21 5.54
C PHE A 371 2.74 -0.13 6.27
N ALA A 372 1.65 -0.86 6.04
CA ALA A 372 1.48 -2.21 6.56
C ALA A 372 2.56 -3.16 6.04
N ASP A 373 3.00 -3.05 4.79
CA ASP A 373 4.04 -3.92 4.22
C ASP A 373 5.35 -3.78 4.98
N ARG A 374 5.70 -2.55 5.38
CA ARG A 374 6.89 -2.27 6.18
C ARG A 374 6.83 -2.84 7.60
N HIS A 375 5.64 -3.05 8.15
CA HIS A 375 5.50 -3.27 9.59
C HIS A 375 4.69 -4.51 10.01
N LEU A 376 3.84 -5.06 9.13
CA LEU A 376 2.92 -6.19 9.36
C LEU A 376 3.23 -7.41 8.48
N LYS A 377 4.19 -7.34 7.56
CA LYS A 377 4.70 -8.52 6.84
C LYS A 377 6.15 -8.76 7.22
N ALA A 378 6.48 -9.91 7.80
CA ALA A 378 7.88 -10.35 7.91
C ALA A 378 7.95 -11.88 8.00
N PRO A 379 8.94 -12.49 7.33
CA PRO A 379 10.25 -12.69 7.96
C PRO A 379 11.30 -11.76 7.33
N SER A 380 11.96 -10.95 8.16
CA SER A 380 13.04 -10.00 7.80
C SER A 380 12.68 -8.85 6.83
N THR A 381 11.99 -7.80 7.31
CA THR A 381 12.00 -6.45 6.70
C THR A 381 13.29 -5.66 6.98
N ALA A 382 14.24 -6.28 7.71
CA ALA A 382 15.43 -5.60 8.22
C ALA A 382 16.28 -4.98 7.10
N ASP A 383 16.43 -5.67 5.96
CA ASP A 383 17.27 -5.25 4.85
C ASP A 383 16.63 -4.10 4.05
N SER A 384 15.39 -4.26 3.58
CA SER A 384 14.66 -3.18 2.89
C SER A 384 14.56 -1.91 3.76
N ASP A 385 14.28 -2.05 5.06
CA ASP A 385 14.22 -0.91 5.97
C ASP A 385 15.58 -0.32 6.28
N ALA A 386 16.64 -1.13 6.35
CA ALA A 386 18.00 -0.63 6.50
C ALA A 386 18.44 0.19 5.29
N ILE A 387 18.16 -0.27 4.08
CA ILE A 387 18.47 0.46 2.85
C ILE A 387 17.74 1.80 2.84
N GLU A 388 16.47 1.82 3.22
CA GLU A 388 15.65 3.04 3.17
C GLU A 388 15.99 4.04 4.25
N ARG A 389 16.37 3.59 5.46
CA ARG A 389 16.97 4.48 6.45
C ARG A 389 18.26 5.12 5.93
N ARG A 390 19.07 4.39 5.16
CA ARG A 390 20.31 4.92 4.56
C ARG A 390 20.00 5.93 3.45
N ILE A 391 19.01 5.66 2.61
CA ILE A 391 18.55 6.60 1.56
C ILE A 391 17.99 7.87 2.21
N ALA A 392 17.13 7.73 3.22
CA ALA A 392 16.58 8.87 3.96
C ALA A 392 17.68 9.70 4.62
N ALA A 393 18.65 9.05 5.29
CA ALA A 393 19.80 9.74 5.87
C ALA A 393 20.62 10.49 4.82
N ALA A 394 20.89 9.87 3.67
CA ALA A 394 21.62 10.48 2.56
C ALA A 394 20.87 11.67 1.91
N CYS A 395 19.53 11.67 2.01
CA CYS A 395 18.73 12.82 1.59
C CYS A 395 18.80 13.96 2.62
N VAL A 396 18.80 13.63 3.92
CA VAL A 396 18.86 14.61 5.01
C VAL A 396 20.24 15.27 5.10
N ASP A 397 21.32 14.50 4.92
CA ASP A 397 22.69 15.02 4.96
C ASP A 397 23.17 15.65 3.64
N GLY A 398 22.39 15.49 2.57
CA GLY A 398 22.66 16.07 1.25
C GLY A 398 23.70 15.30 0.41
N SER A 399 24.16 14.13 0.85
CA SER A 399 25.10 13.30 0.09
C SER A 399 24.48 12.69 -1.17
N ARG A 400 23.16 12.43 -1.16
CA ARG A 400 22.37 11.97 -2.31
C ARG A 400 22.91 10.68 -2.97
N ALA A 401 23.58 9.84 -2.18
CA ALA A 401 24.10 8.58 -2.66
C ALA A 401 24.15 7.51 -1.56
N VAL A 402 23.88 6.25 -1.94
CA VAL A 402 24.06 5.08 -1.07
C VAL A 402 24.78 3.99 -1.84
N THR A 403 25.80 3.40 -1.20
CA THR A 403 26.49 2.20 -1.71
C THR A 403 26.14 0.97 -0.89
N LEU A 404 25.56 -0.04 -1.52
CA LEU A 404 25.28 -1.34 -0.94
C LEU A 404 26.46 -2.28 -1.23
N ALA A 405 27.30 -2.51 -0.22
CA ALA A 405 28.29 -3.58 -0.25
C ALA A 405 27.64 -4.92 0.18
N LYS A 406 28.41 -6.01 0.22
CA LYS A 406 27.95 -7.29 0.78
C LYS A 406 27.27 -7.11 2.14
N ASN A 407 26.11 -7.73 2.35
CA ASN A 407 25.32 -7.53 3.57
C ASN A 407 25.99 -8.21 4.77
N ALA A 408 26.68 -7.43 5.62
CA ALA A 408 27.33 -7.96 6.81
C ALA A 408 26.36 -8.49 7.88
N ALA A 409 25.07 -8.12 7.79
CA ALA A 409 24.03 -8.58 8.71
C ALA A 409 23.39 -9.91 8.27
N SER A 410 23.55 -10.33 7.01
CA SER A 410 23.04 -11.61 6.52
C SER A 410 24.10 -12.72 6.56
N VAL A 411 23.68 -13.94 6.90
CA VAL A 411 24.54 -15.12 6.98
C VAL A 411 25.14 -15.48 5.62
N ASP A 412 24.37 -15.32 4.54
CA ASP A 412 24.81 -15.56 3.16
C ASP A 412 25.44 -14.33 2.50
N GLY A 413 25.38 -13.17 3.17
CA GLY A 413 25.86 -11.90 2.65
C GLY A 413 24.96 -11.24 1.59
N VAL A 414 23.76 -11.77 1.37
CA VAL A 414 22.76 -11.26 0.42
C VAL A 414 21.88 -10.20 1.08
N TRP A 415 21.44 -9.21 0.30
CA TRP A 415 20.34 -8.33 0.69
C TRP A 415 19.02 -8.95 0.27
N HIS A 416 18.22 -9.34 1.24
CA HIS A 416 16.93 -9.99 1.04
C HIS A 416 15.81 -8.96 1.07
N LEU A 417 15.31 -8.59 -0.12
CA LEU A 417 14.30 -7.56 -0.27
C LEU A 417 12.90 -8.14 -0.14
N THR A 418 12.09 -7.52 0.71
CA THR A 418 10.65 -7.80 0.85
C THR A 418 9.76 -6.71 0.25
N ARG A 419 10.40 -5.65 -0.28
CA ARG A 419 9.78 -4.52 -0.99
C ARG A 419 10.83 -3.81 -1.85
N ALA A 420 10.38 -3.08 -2.84
CA ALA A 420 11.24 -2.32 -3.74
C ALA A 420 12.10 -1.30 -2.98
N ILE A 421 13.32 -1.09 -3.46
CA ILE A 421 14.14 0.07 -3.07
C ILE A 421 13.58 1.28 -3.83
N LEU A 422 13.04 2.26 -3.10
CA LEU A 422 12.52 3.49 -3.70
C LEU A 422 13.66 4.50 -3.86
N VAL A 423 14.01 4.83 -5.11
CA VAL A 423 15.10 5.77 -5.42
C VAL A 423 14.54 7.17 -5.63
N PRO A 424 14.88 8.16 -4.77
CA PRO A 424 14.41 9.53 -4.92
C PRO A 424 14.92 10.21 -6.19
N ASP A 425 14.31 11.35 -6.54
CA ASP A 425 14.88 12.33 -7.48
C ASP A 425 16.35 12.60 -7.15
N ASP A 426 17.18 12.85 -8.15
CA ASP A 426 18.60 13.25 -8.07
C ASP A 426 19.39 12.46 -7.02
N PHE A 427 19.42 11.13 -7.20
CA PHE A 427 20.00 10.20 -6.24
C PHE A 427 20.79 9.09 -6.93
N THR A 428 21.92 8.69 -6.33
CA THR A 428 22.78 7.61 -6.84
C THR A 428 22.75 6.39 -5.91
N LEU A 429 22.20 5.28 -6.40
CA LEU A 429 22.24 3.97 -5.75
C LEU A 429 23.34 3.11 -6.40
N VAL A 430 24.32 2.67 -5.61
CA VAL A 430 25.44 1.84 -6.08
C VAL A 430 25.37 0.46 -5.43
N PHE A 431 25.39 -0.60 -6.24
CA PHE A 431 25.59 -1.98 -5.81
C PHE A 431 27.05 -2.36 -6.01
N ASP A 432 27.76 -2.70 -4.94
CA ASP A 432 29.21 -2.91 -4.95
C ASP A 432 29.56 -4.32 -4.46
N GLY A 433 29.77 -5.24 -5.42
CA GLY A 433 30.11 -6.64 -5.13
C GLY A 433 29.07 -7.36 -4.26
N CYS A 434 27.83 -6.87 -4.24
CA CYS A 434 26.74 -7.43 -3.46
C CYS A 434 25.76 -8.22 -4.33
N ARG A 435 25.04 -9.15 -3.71
CA ARG A 435 23.85 -9.75 -4.28
C ARG A 435 22.62 -9.16 -3.59
N VAL A 436 21.63 -8.80 -4.38
CA VAL A 436 20.30 -8.36 -3.93
C VAL A 436 19.27 -9.32 -4.52
N GLU A 437 18.37 -9.84 -3.71
CA GLU A 437 17.41 -10.86 -4.10
C GLU A 437 16.02 -10.58 -3.51
N LEU A 438 14.96 -10.74 -4.30
CA LEU A 438 13.60 -10.73 -3.77
C LEU A 438 13.36 -11.99 -2.92
N VAL A 439 12.84 -11.80 -1.71
CA VAL A 439 12.42 -12.91 -0.86
C VAL A 439 11.21 -13.60 -1.48
N ASP A 440 11.16 -14.93 -1.35
CA ASP A 440 10.03 -15.72 -1.79
C ASP A 440 8.67 -15.17 -1.33
N GLY A 441 7.79 -14.88 -2.29
CA GLY A 441 6.46 -14.32 -2.06
C GLY A 441 6.39 -12.79 -2.13
N THR A 442 7.50 -12.11 -2.41
CA THR A 442 7.55 -10.66 -2.56
C THR A 442 6.92 -10.22 -3.88
N GLN A 443 5.78 -9.53 -3.78
CA GLN A 443 5.09 -8.93 -4.92
C GLN A 443 5.43 -7.45 -5.08
N ASP A 444 6.69 -7.16 -5.38
CA ASP A 444 7.17 -5.80 -5.65
C ASP A 444 8.41 -5.83 -6.56
N ASN A 445 8.81 -4.65 -7.05
CA ASN A 445 10.02 -4.50 -7.87
C ASN A 445 11.29 -4.73 -7.03
N LEU A 446 12.44 -4.92 -7.68
CA LEU A 446 13.74 -4.79 -6.99
C LEU A 446 14.03 -3.32 -6.69
N VAL A 447 13.87 -2.46 -7.70
CA VAL A 447 14.12 -1.02 -7.62
C VAL A 447 13.02 -0.27 -8.39
N ARG A 448 12.56 0.86 -7.83
CA ARG A 448 11.59 1.74 -8.48
C ARG A 448 11.90 3.20 -8.15
N ASN A 449 11.68 4.13 -9.09
CA ASN A 449 11.79 5.56 -8.75
C ASN A 449 10.69 6.00 -7.77
N ALA A 450 11.02 6.86 -6.83
CA ALA A 450 10.11 7.28 -5.77
C ALA A 450 8.94 8.10 -6.36
N GLY A 451 7.72 7.64 -6.13
CA GLY A 451 6.51 8.27 -6.67
C GLY A 451 6.04 7.69 -8.00
N ALA A 452 6.66 6.64 -8.52
CA ALA A 452 6.06 5.83 -9.58
C ALA A 452 4.95 4.93 -9.02
N VAL A 453 3.70 5.37 -9.20
CA VAL A 453 2.48 4.65 -8.82
C VAL A 453 1.52 4.64 -10.01
N GLU A 454 0.73 3.58 -10.13
CA GLU A 454 -0.26 3.43 -11.20
C GLU A 454 -1.20 4.64 -11.30
N GLY A 455 -1.26 5.25 -12.49
CA GLY A 455 -2.10 6.42 -12.79
C GLY A 455 -1.59 7.75 -12.20
N GLN A 456 -0.52 7.73 -11.39
CA GLN A 456 0.06 8.90 -10.74
C GLN A 456 1.59 8.71 -10.60
N CYS A 457 2.34 8.98 -11.67
CA CYS A 457 3.79 9.05 -11.61
C CYS A 457 4.24 10.49 -11.24
N VAL A 458 5.13 10.61 -10.25
CA VAL A 458 5.79 11.87 -9.91
C VAL A 458 7.05 12.02 -10.76
N PRO A 459 7.21 13.10 -11.54
CA PRO A 459 8.40 13.30 -12.35
C PRO A 459 9.68 13.33 -11.52
N ASN A 460 10.71 12.60 -11.98
CA ASN A 460 12.04 12.64 -11.38
C ASN A 460 13.12 12.96 -12.43
N ARG A 461 14.30 13.34 -11.96
CA ARG A 461 15.50 13.55 -12.76
C ARG A 461 16.75 13.02 -12.05
N GLY A 462 17.84 12.78 -12.77
CA GLY A 462 19.16 12.58 -12.14
C GLY A 462 19.34 11.27 -11.39
N ILE A 463 18.51 10.25 -11.68
CA ILE A 463 18.59 8.95 -11.00
C ILE A 463 19.73 8.12 -11.59
N ARG A 464 20.61 7.60 -10.74
CA ARG A 464 21.67 6.66 -11.13
C ARG A 464 21.57 5.36 -10.36
N ILE A 465 21.48 4.23 -11.06
CA ILE A 465 21.44 2.88 -10.49
C ILE A 465 22.63 2.13 -11.07
N LEU A 466 23.70 2.02 -10.29
CA LEU A 466 25.01 1.59 -10.79
C LEU A 466 25.49 0.33 -10.09
N GLY A 467 26.18 -0.54 -10.84
CA GLY A 467 26.81 -1.74 -10.36
C GLY A 467 28.33 -1.66 -10.48
N LYS A 468 29.03 -2.27 -9.53
CA LYS A 468 30.49 -2.42 -9.53
C LYS A 468 30.87 -3.78 -8.96
N ASN A 469 32.08 -4.22 -9.30
CA ASN A 469 32.71 -5.41 -8.71
C ASN A 469 31.85 -6.68 -8.78
N GLY A 470 31.10 -6.85 -9.88
CA GLY A 470 30.28 -8.04 -10.11
C GLY A 470 28.98 -8.08 -9.32
N ALA A 471 28.37 -6.94 -9.04
CA ALA A 471 27.05 -6.88 -8.38
C ALA A 471 25.97 -7.66 -9.17
N VAL A 472 25.07 -8.30 -8.43
CA VAL A 472 23.98 -9.12 -8.99
C VAL A 472 22.65 -8.74 -8.38
N LEU A 473 21.65 -8.48 -9.22
CA LEU A 473 20.27 -8.22 -8.86
C LEU A 473 19.41 -9.41 -9.32
N SER A 474 18.74 -10.10 -8.40
CA SER A 474 17.97 -11.29 -8.75
C SER A 474 16.50 -11.16 -8.38
N GLY A 475 15.63 -11.48 -9.34
CA GLY A 475 14.20 -11.54 -9.09
C GLY A 475 13.77 -12.76 -8.27
N GLY A 476 14.66 -13.73 -8.03
CA GLY A 476 14.32 -15.00 -7.38
C GLY A 476 13.80 -16.05 -8.37
N LYS A 477 13.85 -17.33 -8.00
CA LYS A 477 13.48 -18.45 -8.89
C LYS A 477 12.01 -18.87 -8.81
N ARG A 478 11.27 -18.35 -7.85
CA ARG A 478 9.84 -18.65 -7.68
C ARG A 478 9.03 -17.53 -8.29
N ASN A 479 7.95 -17.87 -8.99
CA ASN A 479 7.03 -16.83 -9.45
C ASN A 479 6.33 -16.25 -8.22
N HIS A 480 6.57 -14.97 -7.94
CA HIS A 480 5.94 -14.29 -6.82
C HIS A 480 4.47 -13.90 -7.10
N TYR A 481 4.01 -14.12 -8.33
CA TYR A 481 2.65 -13.90 -8.79
C TYR A 481 2.00 -15.24 -9.24
N LEU A 482 0.96 -15.69 -8.53
CA LEU A 482 0.32 -17.01 -8.73
C LEU A 482 -0.84 -16.97 -9.76
N PRO A 483 -1.25 -18.13 -10.34
CA PRO A 483 -1.29 -18.36 -11.78
C PRO A 483 -2.45 -17.67 -12.49
N ARG A 484 -2.22 -17.39 -13.80
CA ARG A 484 -3.06 -17.04 -14.98
C ARG A 484 -4.60 -16.84 -14.88
N ARG A 485 -5.29 -17.27 -13.82
CA ARG A 485 -6.73 -17.10 -13.56
C ARG A 485 -7.06 -16.03 -12.52
N SER A 486 -6.08 -15.40 -11.89
CA SER A 486 -6.25 -14.23 -11.00
C SER A 486 -6.48 -12.90 -11.75
N GLY A 487 -6.40 -12.91 -13.09
CA GLY A 487 -6.61 -11.72 -13.92
C GLY A 487 -5.35 -10.89 -14.19
N ASP A 488 -4.23 -11.20 -13.55
CA ASP A 488 -2.91 -10.59 -13.84
C ASP A 488 -1.77 -11.54 -13.41
N PRO A 489 -1.13 -12.26 -14.34
CA PRO A 489 -0.06 -13.16 -13.97
C PRO A 489 1.27 -12.45 -13.65
N ASN A 490 1.52 -11.20 -14.10
CA ASN A 490 2.80 -10.49 -13.98
C ASN A 490 2.59 -8.96 -14.12
N GLY A 491 1.93 -8.30 -13.17
CA GLY A 491 1.66 -6.85 -13.23
C GLY A 491 2.93 -5.99 -13.13
N TRP A 492 2.82 -4.67 -13.23
CA TRP A 492 3.97 -3.73 -13.20
C TRP A 492 4.93 -3.89 -12.01
N ARG A 493 4.43 -4.42 -10.88
CA ARG A 493 5.23 -4.74 -9.68
C ARG A 493 6.11 -5.99 -9.85
N SER A 494 6.03 -6.70 -10.97
CA SER A 494 6.92 -7.82 -11.30
C SER A 494 8.18 -7.38 -12.07
N VAL A 495 8.22 -6.12 -12.54
CA VAL A 495 9.39 -5.56 -13.24
C VAL A 495 10.58 -5.52 -12.28
N GLY A 496 11.78 -5.87 -12.74
CA GLY A 496 12.99 -5.77 -11.90
C GLY A 496 13.27 -4.33 -11.49
N ILE A 497 13.62 -3.49 -12.47
CA ILE A 497 13.83 -2.04 -12.31
C ILE A 497 12.75 -1.31 -13.11
N LEU A 498 11.90 -0.56 -12.42
CA LEU A 498 10.83 0.23 -13.04
C LEU A 498 11.11 1.73 -12.92
N LEU A 499 11.15 2.42 -14.06
CA LEU A 499 11.25 3.88 -14.15
C LEU A 499 10.04 4.46 -14.88
N CYS A 500 9.37 5.44 -14.28
CA CYS A 500 8.26 6.18 -14.89
C CYS A 500 8.44 7.68 -14.71
N ASP A 501 8.31 8.45 -15.80
CA ASP A 501 8.47 9.90 -15.82
C ASP A 501 9.84 10.36 -15.27
N VAL A 502 10.92 9.68 -15.67
CA VAL A 502 12.30 9.98 -15.23
C VAL A 502 13.13 10.59 -16.37
N SER A 503 13.82 11.68 -16.07
CA SER A 503 14.76 12.32 -16.98
C SER A 503 16.21 12.22 -16.51
N ASP A 504 17.19 12.29 -17.42
CA ASP A 504 18.61 12.37 -17.06
C ASP A 504 19.06 11.23 -16.13
N TYR A 505 18.99 9.98 -16.60
CA TYR A 505 19.21 8.79 -15.76
C TYR A 505 20.24 7.81 -16.33
N GLU A 506 20.83 7.01 -15.45
CA GLU A 506 21.86 6.03 -15.78
C GLU A 506 21.58 4.71 -15.06
N VAL A 507 21.59 3.58 -15.79
CA VAL A 507 21.38 2.24 -15.24
C VAL A 507 22.42 1.29 -15.84
N GLY A 508 23.35 0.79 -15.03
CA GLY A 508 24.40 -0.05 -15.62
C GLY A 508 25.40 -0.69 -14.66
N GLY A 509 26.19 -1.63 -15.19
CA GLY A 509 27.35 -2.22 -14.50
C GLY A 509 27.07 -3.41 -13.58
N PHE A 510 25.94 -4.09 -13.74
CA PHE A 510 25.56 -5.25 -12.91
C PHE A 510 24.94 -6.38 -13.75
N ALA A 511 24.86 -7.57 -13.15
CA ALA A 511 24.10 -8.67 -13.69
C ALA A 511 22.66 -8.68 -13.17
N MET A 512 21.71 -9.09 -14.01
CA MET A 512 20.34 -9.37 -13.61
C MET A 512 19.97 -10.82 -13.90
N GLU A 513 19.45 -11.53 -12.90
CA GLU A 513 19.17 -12.97 -12.97
C GLU A 513 17.75 -13.30 -12.54
N GLU A 514 17.11 -14.21 -13.27
CA GLU A 514 15.79 -14.76 -12.96
C GLU A 514 14.78 -13.67 -12.56
N THR A 515 14.63 -12.69 -13.44
CA THR A 515 13.68 -11.61 -13.23
C THR A 515 12.24 -12.15 -13.28
N GLN A 516 11.34 -11.54 -12.51
CA GLN A 516 9.95 -12.04 -12.40
C GLN A 516 9.14 -11.75 -13.68
N CYS A 517 9.57 -10.75 -14.46
CA CYS A 517 9.20 -10.49 -15.85
C CYS A 517 10.34 -9.70 -16.53
N TRP A 518 10.03 -8.61 -17.25
CA TRP A 518 10.95 -7.58 -17.72
C TRP A 518 11.97 -7.18 -16.65
N ALA A 519 13.24 -7.24 -17.01
CA ALA A 519 14.31 -6.90 -16.10
C ALA A 519 14.37 -5.39 -15.84
N ILE A 520 14.30 -4.58 -16.90
CA ILE A 520 14.29 -3.12 -16.83
C ILE A 520 13.16 -2.62 -17.74
N SER A 521 12.22 -1.84 -17.21
CA SER A 521 11.18 -1.19 -18.01
C SER A 521 11.09 0.29 -17.68
N GLN A 522 10.99 1.11 -18.72
CA GLN A 522 10.96 2.56 -18.62
C GLN A 522 9.81 3.14 -19.45
N GLU A 523 9.02 4.03 -18.84
CA GLU A 523 7.85 4.68 -19.44
C GLU A 523 7.97 6.20 -19.31
N ARG A 524 7.76 6.94 -20.42
CA ARG A 524 7.92 8.40 -20.50
C ARG A 524 9.26 8.92 -19.93
N CYS A 525 10.33 8.17 -20.15
CA CYS A 525 11.66 8.51 -19.66
C CYS A 525 12.52 9.12 -20.77
N CYS A 526 13.37 10.10 -20.45
CA CYS A 526 14.23 10.72 -21.46
C CYS A 526 15.66 11.00 -21.00
N ARG A 527 16.59 11.12 -21.98
CA ARG A 527 18.03 11.35 -21.72
C ARG A 527 18.63 10.28 -20.81
N GLY A 528 18.35 9.02 -21.14
CA GLY A 528 18.73 7.86 -20.37
C GLY A 528 19.88 7.07 -20.99
N HIS A 529 20.71 6.46 -20.14
CA HIS A 529 21.79 5.58 -20.55
C HIS A 529 21.68 4.24 -19.82
N ILE A 530 21.40 3.17 -20.54
CA ILE A 530 21.41 1.80 -20.02
C ILE A 530 22.62 1.07 -20.60
N HIS A 531 23.51 0.58 -19.75
CA HIS A 531 24.77 0.02 -20.23
C HIS A 531 25.35 -1.09 -19.36
N ASP A 532 26.18 -1.94 -19.99
CA ASP A 532 27.00 -2.94 -19.29
C ASP A 532 26.16 -3.88 -18.39
N ILE A 533 25.03 -4.36 -18.92
CA ILE A 533 24.15 -5.31 -18.22
C ILE A 533 24.40 -6.73 -18.75
N VAL A 534 24.50 -7.68 -17.81
CA VAL A 534 24.59 -9.11 -18.12
C VAL A 534 23.32 -9.80 -17.65
N PHE A 535 22.55 -10.38 -18.56
CA PHE A 535 21.33 -11.11 -18.23
C PHE A 535 21.57 -12.61 -18.01
N GLY A 536 20.90 -13.18 -17.03
CA GLY A 536 20.91 -14.60 -16.69
C GLY A 536 19.50 -15.13 -16.35
N SER A 537 18.52 -14.90 -17.21
CA SER A 537 17.13 -15.35 -17.02
C SER A 537 16.81 -16.55 -17.92
N THR A 538 16.30 -17.65 -17.35
CA THR A 538 16.29 -18.97 -18.02
C THR A 538 14.96 -19.37 -18.69
N ASP A 539 14.03 -18.43 -18.92
CA ASP A 539 12.67 -18.69 -19.48
C ASP A 539 11.76 -19.49 -18.51
N ILE A 540 11.97 -19.31 -17.20
CA ILE A 540 11.11 -19.92 -16.16
C ILE A 540 9.92 -19.04 -15.79
N MET A 541 10.02 -17.71 -15.99
CA MET A 541 8.91 -16.77 -15.82
C MET A 541 8.42 -16.25 -17.18
N PHE A 542 7.17 -15.81 -17.21
CA PHE A 542 6.54 -15.27 -18.41
C PHE A 542 7.04 -13.84 -18.72
N ASN A 543 7.23 -13.50 -20.00
CA ASN A 543 7.76 -12.21 -20.46
C ASN A 543 9.05 -11.79 -19.72
N GLN A 544 10.03 -12.68 -19.62
CA GLN A 544 11.35 -12.36 -19.07
C GLN A 544 12.21 -11.58 -20.08
N ASP A 545 11.72 -10.43 -20.53
CA ASP A 545 12.46 -9.53 -21.43
C ASP A 545 13.62 -8.87 -20.66
N GLY A 546 14.66 -8.45 -21.38
CA GLY A 546 15.77 -7.69 -20.80
C GLY A 546 15.38 -6.23 -20.54
N VAL A 547 15.62 -5.39 -21.54
CA VAL A 547 15.30 -3.95 -21.48
C VAL A 547 14.07 -3.67 -22.32
N ASP A 548 13.03 -3.09 -21.73
CA ASP A 548 11.83 -2.63 -22.41
C ASP A 548 11.70 -1.09 -22.36
N VAL A 549 11.55 -0.48 -23.52
CA VAL A 549 11.39 0.96 -23.72
C VAL A 549 9.96 1.23 -24.13
N ARG A 550 9.19 1.90 -23.28
CA ARG A 550 7.77 2.12 -23.49
C ARG A 550 7.49 3.50 -24.08
N LYS A 551 6.22 3.73 -24.40
CA LYS A 551 5.71 5.00 -24.92
C LYS A 551 6.24 6.22 -24.15
N GLY A 552 6.47 7.28 -24.91
CA GLY A 552 7.00 8.57 -24.48
C GLY A 552 8.48 8.56 -24.12
N CYS A 553 9.18 7.44 -24.32
CA CYS A 553 10.62 7.41 -24.08
C CYS A 553 11.41 7.96 -25.27
N HIS A 554 12.38 8.85 -25.01
CA HIS A 554 13.20 9.43 -26.07
C HIS A 554 14.61 9.87 -25.63
N ASP A 555 15.50 10.04 -26.60
CA ASP A 555 16.91 10.42 -26.39
C ASP A 555 17.65 9.42 -25.49
N LEU A 556 17.67 8.15 -25.89
CA LEU A 556 18.23 7.06 -25.08
C LEU A 556 19.40 6.35 -25.76
N VAL A 557 20.33 5.86 -24.95
CA VAL A 557 21.39 4.94 -25.38
C VAL A 557 21.30 3.65 -24.57
N ILE A 558 21.21 2.52 -25.27
CA ILE A 558 21.24 1.16 -24.72
C ILE A 558 22.45 0.44 -25.32
N GLU A 559 23.43 0.08 -24.51
CA GLU A 559 24.66 -0.52 -25.04
C GLU A 559 25.31 -1.58 -24.16
N ASN A 560 26.18 -2.40 -24.77
CA ASN A 560 26.99 -3.40 -24.06
C ASN A 560 26.12 -4.40 -23.26
N ILE A 561 25.03 -4.85 -23.87
CA ILE A 561 24.13 -5.84 -23.26
C ILE A 561 24.55 -7.23 -23.67
N SER A 562 24.63 -8.16 -22.71
CA SER A 562 25.02 -9.54 -22.98
C SER A 562 24.27 -10.57 -22.14
N GLY A 563 24.47 -11.86 -22.45
CA GLY A 563 23.92 -12.97 -21.66
C GLY A 563 22.65 -13.57 -22.27
N MET A 564 21.69 -13.96 -21.43
CA MET A 564 20.43 -14.59 -21.85
C MET A 564 19.21 -14.02 -21.14
N THR A 565 18.14 -13.80 -21.90
CA THR A 565 16.81 -13.39 -21.43
C THR A 565 15.78 -14.48 -21.76
N GLY A 566 14.69 -14.56 -21.01
CA GLY A 566 13.64 -15.53 -21.30
C GLY A 566 12.83 -15.18 -22.55
N ASP A 567 12.59 -13.90 -22.79
CA ASP A 567 11.86 -13.38 -23.96
C ASP A 567 12.77 -12.42 -24.76
N ASP A 568 12.28 -11.26 -25.20
CA ASP A 568 13.01 -10.29 -26.02
C ASP A 568 14.20 -9.67 -25.24
N VAL A 569 15.41 -9.57 -25.83
CA VAL A 569 16.57 -8.99 -25.10
C VAL A 569 16.42 -7.47 -24.93
N VAL A 570 16.08 -6.78 -26.01
CA VAL A 570 15.69 -5.36 -25.99
C VAL A 570 14.40 -5.19 -26.79
N ALA A 571 13.39 -4.61 -26.17
CA ALA A 571 12.10 -4.31 -26.77
C ALA A 571 11.81 -2.80 -26.73
N LEU A 572 11.28 -2.25 -27.81
CA LEU A 572 10.65 -0.94 -27.85
C LEU A 572 9.14 -1.16 -28.07
N THR A 573 8.31 -0.80 -27.10
CA THR A 573 6.89 -1.09 -27.05
C THR A 573 6.03 0.18 -27.08
N ALA A 574 5.77 0.67 -28.29
CA ALA A 574 4.89 1.78 -28.58
C ALA A 574 3.44 1.30 -28.79
N TYR A 575 2.69 1.10 -27.69
CA TYR A 575 1.25 0.86 -27.73
C TYR A 575 0.51 1.53 -26.57
N ARG A 576 -0.79 1.80 -26.74
CA ARG A 576 -1.65 2.44 -25.72
C ARG A 576 -2.64 1.45 -25.15
N ASP A 577 -3.08 1.68 -23.92
CA ASP A 577 -4.24 0.97 -23.41
C ASP A 577 -5.52 1.57 -24.02
N PRO A 578 -6.59 0.79 -24.27
CA PRO A 578 -7.83 1.32 -24.84
C PRO A 578 -8.44 2.46 -23.99
N PRO A 579 -9.10 3.47 -24.61
CA PRO A 579 -9.90 4.45 -23.89
C PRO A 579 -10.93 3.73 -22.99
N ASP A 580 -11.11 4.19 -21.75
CA ASP A 580 -12.01 3.59 -20.75
C ASP A 580 -11.67 2.15 -20.32
N SER A 581 -10.50 1.62 -20.69
CA SER A 581 -10.02 0.40 -20.08
C SER A 581 -9.90 0.66 -18.58
N PRO A 582 -10.55 -0.13 -17.70
CA PRO A 582 -10.32 0.01 -16.27
C PRO A 582 -8.80 -0.12 -16.05
N ALA A 583 -8.22 0.72 -15.18
CA ALA A 583 -6.85 0.56 -14.70
C ALA A 583 -6.78 -0.81 -14.02
N ARG A 584 -6.49 -1.81 -14.85
CA ARG A 584 -6.54 -3.22 -14.54
C ARG A 584 -5.35 -3.78 -15.27
N PHE A 585 -4.33 -4.12 -14.47
CA PHE A 585 -3.44 -5.20 -14.82
C PHE A 585 -2.59 -4.89 -16.08
N GLY A 586 -2.03 -3.68 -16.09
CA GLY A 586 -1.08 -3.24 -17.10
C GLY A 586 0.35 -3.27 -16.58
N MET A 587 1.28 -3.66 -17.45
CA MET A 587 2.72 -3.41 -17.25
C MET A 587 3.08 -1.92 -17.47
N GLN A 588 2.08 -1.07 -17.68
CA GLN A 588 2.15 0.38 -17.86
C GLN A 588 1.56 1.02 -16.61
N ILE A 589 2.23 2.03 -16.06
CA ILE A 589 1.74 2.78 -14.90
C ILE A 589 1.52 4.25 -15.21
N GLY A 590 2.07 4.76 -16.30
CA GLY A 590 1.97 6.17 -16.65
C GLY A 590 0.58 6.61 -17.13
N GLY A 591 -0.31 5.68 -17.49
CA GLY A 591 -1.59 6.01 -18.12
C GLY A 591 -1.42 6.49 -19.58
N ASN A 592 -2.49 6.95 -20.23
CA ASN A 592 -2.45 7.40 -21.63
C ASN A 592 -2.36 8.92 -21.74
N ALA A 593 -1.40 9.45 -22.50
CA ALA A 593 -1.43 10.86 -22.88
C ALA A 593 -2.46 11.11 -23.99
N THR A 594 -2.90 12.37 -24.14
CA THR A 594 -3.66 12.81 -25.32
C THR A 594 -2.83 12.60 -26.59
N LEU A 595 -3.45 12.09 -27.67
CA LEU A 595 -2.79 11.79 -28.96
C LEU A 595 -1.84 12.93 -29.42
N GLY A 596 -0.56 12.61 -29.65
CA GLY A 596 0.49 13.54 -30.07
C GLY A 596 1.91 13.05 -29.74
N GLU A 597 2.93 13.87 -30.00
CA GLU A 597 4.36 13.55 -29.83
C GLU A 597 4.77 13.14 -28.41
N ALA A 598 3.93 13.42 -27.40
CA ALA A 598 4.22 13.13 -26.00
C ALA A 598 4.39 11.64 -25.67
N ASP A 599 3.82 10.74 -26.48
CA ASP A 599 3.91 9.29 -26.29
C ASP A 599 4.83 8.61 -27.33
N ASP A 600 5.41 9.35 -28.27
CA ASP A 600 6.25 8.78 -29.32
C ASP A 600 7.57 8.22 -28.75
N ILE A 601 8.12 7.20 -29.40
CA ILE A 601 9.43 6.63 -29.06
C ILE A 601 10.45 7.07 -30.10
N TYR A 602 11.45 7.86 -29.71
CA TYR A 602 12.38 8.41 -30.69
C TYR A 602 13.78 8.72 -30.19
N ASN A 603 14.73 8.87 -31.12
CA ASN A 603 16.14 9.12 -30.82
C ASN A 603 16.73 8.05 -29.90
N ILE A 604 16.55 6.77 -30.26
CA ILE A 604 17.04 5.64 -29.47
C ILE A 604 18.20 4.99 -30.21
N THR A 605 19.32 4.81 -29.52
CA THR A 605 20.47 4.03 -30.02
C THR A 605 20.60 2.75 -29.22
N ILE A 606 20.57 1.61 -29.91
CA ILE A 606 20.82 0.28 -29.36
C ILE A 606 22.09 -0.25 -30.02
N ARG A 607 23.15 -0.52 -29.27
CA ARG A 607 24.41 -0.99 -29.87
C ARG A 607 25.20 -1.99 -29.05
N ASN A 608 26.04 -2.78 -29.71
CA ASN A 608 26.91 -3.78 -29.08
C ASN A 608 26.12 -4.76 -28.19
N ILE A 609 25.15 -5.44 -28.80
CA ILE A 609 24.30 -6.43 -28.13
C ILE A 609 24.84 -7.82 -28.44
N ARG A 610 25.17 -8.62 -27.42
CA ARG A 610 25.70 -9.99 -27.56
C ARG A 610 24.94 -10.94 -26.65
N ALA A 611 23.74 -11.32 -27.06
CA ALA A 611 22.81 -12.05 -26.21
C ALA A 611 21.93 -13.01 -27.01
N ARG A 612 21.18 -13.85 -26.29
CA ARG A 612 20.18 -14.77 -26.85
C ARG A 612 18.89 -14.77 -26.04
N SER A 613 17.79 -15.13 -26.69
CA SER A 613 16.50 -15.38 -26.05
C SER A 613 16.32 -16.88 -25.79
N SER A 614 16.29 -17.32 -24.53
CA SER A 614 16.11 -18.72 -24.15
C SER A 614 14.69 -19.24 -24.41
N GLY A 615 13.69 -18.36 -24.53
CA GLY A 615 12.35 -18.68 -25.00
C GLY A 615 12.22 -18.77 -26.53
N GLY A 616 13.24 -18.33 -27.28
CA GLY A 616 13.20 -18.29 -28.75
C GLY A 616 12.38 -17.12 -29.31
N HIS A 617 12.29 -16.03 -28.55
CA HIS A 617 11.70 -14.76 -28.97
C HIS A 617 12.76 -13.90 -29.70
N GLY A 618 12.62 -12.58 -29.80
CA GLY A 618 13.56 -11.72 -30.52
C GLY A 618 14.83 -11.44 -29.71
N VAL A 619 15.92 -11.05 -30.39
CA VAL A 619 17.00 -10.32 -29.69
C VAL A 619 16.59 -8.85 -29.59
N ILE A 620 16.22 -8.25 -30.72
CA ILE A 620 15.67 -6.89 -30.76
C ILE A 620 14.23 -6.95 -31.27
N ARG A 621 13.32 -6.25 -30.58
CA ARG A 621 11.94 -6.10 -31.02
C ARG A 621 11.52 -4.63 -31.04
N LEU A 622 11.04 -4.19 -32.20
CA LEU A 622 10.47 -2.87 -32.41
C LEU A 622 8.97 -3.03 -32.67
N LEU A 623 8.15 -2.58 -31.72
CA LEU A 623 6.71 -2.80 -31.74
C LEU A 623 5.98 -1.48 -31.67
N THR A 624 5.38 -1.08 -32.79
CA THR A 624 4.62 0.17 -32.92
C THR A 624 3.20 -0.14 -33.33
N CYS A 625 2.24 0.43 -32.62
CA CYS A 625 0.82 0.40 -32.94
C CYS A 625 0.06 1.50 -32.18
N ASP A 626 -1.26 1.51 -32.29
CA ASP A 626 -2.15 2.36 -31.50
C ASP A 626 -1.89 3.87 -31.66
N GLY A 627 -1.43 4.25 -32.86
CA GLY A 627 -1.18 5.64 -33.26
C GLY A 627 -0.02 6.31 -32.52
N ILE A 628 0.85 5.54 -31.87
CA ILE A 628 2.15 6.03 -31.37
C ILE A 628 3.16 5.90 -32.50
N LYS A 629 4.02 6.90 -32.70
CA LYS A 629 5.10 6.82 -33.68
C LYS A 629 6.39 6.29 -33.07
N MET A 630 7.18 5.65 -33.91
CA MET A 630 8.53 5.22 -33.56
C MET A 630 9.51 5.68 -34.64
N HIS A 631 10.47 6.52 -34.28
CA HIS A 631 11.36 7.08 -35.29
C HIS A 631 12.75 7.47 -34.82
N HIS A 632 13.69 7.55 -35.75
CA HIS A 632 15.09 7.85 -35.45
C HIS A 632 15.67 6.82 -34.48
N ILE A 633 15.47 5.54 -34.82
CA ILE A 633 15.95 4.39 -34.05
C ILE A 633 17.16 3.81 -34.76
N THR A 634 18.24 3.61 -34.02
CA THR A 634 19.50 3.08 -34.54
C THR A 634 19.83 1.78 -33.81
N VAL A 635 20.02 0.69 -34.53
CA VAL A 635 20.35 -0.65 -34.02
C VAL A 635 21.63 -1.14 -34.68
N GLU A 636 22.70 -1.29 -33.90
CA GLU A 636 24.04 -1.55 -34.44
C GLU A 636 24.75 -2.70 -33.70
N ASP A 637 25.55 -3.48 -34.42
CA ASP A 637 26.44 -4.48 -33.82
C ASP A 637 25.73 -5.48 -32.91
N VAL A 638 24.69 -6.14 -33.45
CA VAL A 638 23.91 -7.16 -32.75
C VAL A 638 24.43 -8.55 -33.11
N VAL A 639 24.82 -9.32 -32.12
CA VAL A 639 25.20 -10.74 -32.24
C VAL A 639 24.22 -11.57 -31.43
N ASP A 640 23.43 -12.36 -32.14
CA ASP A 640 22.61 -13.41 -31.57
C ASP A 640 23.49 -14.60 -31.21
N THR A 641 23.65 -14.86 -29.91
CA THR A 641 24.63 -15.82 -29.40
C THR A 641 24.10 -17.24 -29.29
N ALA A 642 22.89 -17.54 -29.78
CA ALA A 642 22.37 -18.91 -29.69
C ALA A 642 23.16 -19.87 -30.61
N THR A 643 23.53 -21.04 -30.08
CA THR A 643 24.36 -22.04 -30.77
C THR A 643 23.85 -23.46 -30.55
N GLY A 644 24.32 -24.42 -31.37
CA GLY A 644 23.95 -25.83 -31.22
C GLY A 644 22.44 -26.07 -31.19
N ASP A 645 21.98 -26.78 -30.16
CA ASP A 645 20.59 -27.17 -29.92
C ASP A 645 19.80 -26.14 -29.09
N GLU A 646 20.38 -24.96 -28.81
CA GLU A 646 19.68 -23.90 -28.09
C GLU A 646 18.47 -23.38 -28.87
N LYS A 647 17.40 -22.96 -28.16
CA LYS A 647 16.24 -22.35 -28.81
C LYS A 647 16.69 -21.10 -29.57
N ARG A 648 16.20 -20.96 -30.80
CA ARG A 648 16.54 -19.84 -31.69
C ARG A 648 15.33 -18.93 -31.89
N PRO A 649 15.55 -17.61 -32.03
CA PRO A 649 14.52 -16.66 -32.43
C PRO A 649 13.77 -17.08 -33.69
N GLN A 650 12.48 -16.75 -33.77
CA GLN A 650 11.80 -16.75 -35.08
C GLN A 650 12.44 -15.70 -36.00
N ALA A 651 12.77 -14.53 -35.47
CA ALA A 651 13.61 -13.55 -36.13
C ALA A 651 14.53 -12.87 -35.10
N THR A 652 15.81 -12.70 -35.42
CA THR A 652 16.76 -12.03 -34.51
C THR A 652 16.37 -10.57 -34.29
N ILE A 653 16.08 -9.84 -35.37
CA ILE A 653 15.51 -8.48 -35.32
C ILE A 653 14.06 -8.53 -35.80
N ARG A 654 13.16 -7.99 -34.97
CA ARG A 654 11.73 -7.97 -35.22
C ARG A 654 11.22 -6.55 -35.43
N ILE A 655 10.94 -6.17 -36.67
CA ILE A 655 10.37 -4.85 -37.00
C ILE A 655 8.86 -4.96 -37.25
N GLY A 656 8.09 -4.51 -36.27
CA GLY A 656 6.62 -4.55 -36.25
C GLY A 656 6.02 -5.95 -36.08
N ASP A 657 4.70 -6.00 -35.95
CA ASP A 657 3.91 -7.23 -35.82
C ASP A 657 2.53 -7.06 -36.49
N LYS A 658 1.94 -8.16 -36.98
CA LYS A 658 0.62 -8.16 -37.64
C LYS A 658 -0.54 -8.29 -36.65
N SER A 659 -0.29 -8.91 -35.51
CA SER A 659 -1.34 -9.36 -34.59
C SER A 659 -1.38 -8.56 -33.29
N TYR A 660 -0.41 -7.68 -33.06
CA TYR A 660 -0.24 -7.01 -31.78
C TYR A 660 -0.65 -5.53 -31.86
N HIS A 661 -1.89 -5.25 -31.46
CA HIS A 661 -2.48 -3.90 -31.35
C HIS A 661 -3.63 -3.93 -30.34
N ARG A 662 -3.91 -2.80 -29.66
CA ARG A 662 -5.05 -2.69 -28.74
C ARG A 662 -6.23 -1.95 -29.37
N THR A 663 -5.94 -0.97 -30.20
CA THR A 663 -6.89 -0.02 -30.79
C THR A 663 -6.74 0.07 -32.31
N LYS A 664 -5.51 0.14 -32.82
CA LYS A 664 -5.21 0.37 -34.24
C LYS A 664 -3.88 -0.26 -34.62
N ARG A 665 -3.80 -0.82 -35.82
CA ARG A 665 -2.53 -1.29 -36.40
C ARG A 665 -1.66 -0.10 -36.81
N CYS A 666 -0.35 -0.33 -36.87
CA CYS A 666 0.59 0.62 -37.44
C CYS A 666 0.26 0.90 -38.91
N GLU A 667 0.36 2.17 -39.30
CA GLU A 667 0.23 2.64 -40.68
C GLU A 667 1.58 3.11 -41.24
N LEU A 668 1.67 3.21 -42.56
CA LEU A 668 2.86 3.72 -43.24
C LEU A 668 3.11 5.18 -42.81
N GLY A 669 4.36 5.51 -42.46
CA GLY A 669 4.73 6.80 -41.89
C GLY A 669 4.69 6.88 -40.36
N GLU A 670 4.13 5.89 -39.64
CA GLU A 670 4.19 5.85 -38.15
C GLU A 670 5.50 5.23 -37.64
N MET A 671 6.16 4.38 -38.44
CA MET A 671 7.50 3.86 -38.16
C MET A 671 8.46 4.30 -39.27
N HIS A 672 9.41 5.19 -38.95
CA HIS A 672 10.32 5.76 -39.94
C HIS A 672 11.72 6.08 -39.41
N HIS A 673 12.72 6.19 -40.29
CA HIS A 673 14.11 6.46 -39.89
C HIS A 673 14.62 5.40 -38.91
N ILE A 674 14.35 4.13 -39.22
CA ILE A 674 14.83 2.96 -38.49
C ILE A 674 16.08 2.44 -39.22
N ASN A 675 17.23 2.52 -38.56
CA ASN A 675 18.52 2.13 -39.12
C ASN A 675 19.06 0.91 -38.39
N VAL A 676 19.11 -0.23 -39.07
CA VAL A 676 19.64 -1.50 -38.54
C VAL A 676 20.89 -1.88 -39.33
N ARG A 677 22.01 -2.09 -38.63
CA ARG A 677 23.26 -2.52 -39.25
C ARG A 677 24.11 -3.44 -38.39
N GLY A 678 24.94 -4.28 -39.03
CA GLY A 678 25.92 -5.11 -38.33
C GLY A 678 25.28 -6.23 -37.50
N VAL A 679 24.33 -6.96 -38.10
CA VAL A 679 23.61 -8.04 -37.40
C VAL A 679 24.23 -9.39 -37.78
N LYS A 680 24.61 -10.19 -36.78
CA LYS A 680 24.94 -11.61 -36.90
C LYS A 680 23.84 -12.42 -36.24
N ALA A 681 22.93 -12.94 -37.05
CA ALA A 681 21.73 -13.61 -36.59
C ALA A 681 21.92 -15.12 -36.45
N SER A 682 21.33 -15.71 -35.40
CA SER A 682 21.20 -17.16 -35.22
C SER A 682 19.77 -17.66 -35.48
N GLY A 683 18.80 -16.73 -35.46
CA GLY A 683 17.39 -16.96 -35.68
C GLY A 683 17.04 -17.56 -37.05
N LYS A 684 15.81 -18.09 -37.15
CA LYS A 684 15.29 -18.68 -38.42
C LYS A 684 15.27 -17.65 -39.56
N VAL A 685 14.95 -16.41 -39.19
CA VAL A 685 15.06 -15.22 -40.04
C VAL A 685 16.03 -14.25 -39.36
N ALA A 686 16.92 -13.60 -40.10
CA ALA A 686 17.80 -12.59 -39.50
C ALA A 686 17.01 -11.33 -39.14
N VAL A 687 16.28 -10.77 -40.10
CA VAL A 687 15.38 -9.64 -39.89
C VAL A 687 14.02 -9.91 -40.51
N TRP A 688 12.95 -9.75 -39.74
CA TRP A 688 11.61 -9.65 -40.32
C TRP A 688 11.12 -8.19 -40.36
N ILE A 689 10.26 -7.89 -41.32
CA ILE A 689 9.54 -6.61 -41.42
C ILE A 689 8.06 -6.94 -41.60
N ARG A 690 7.30 -6.74 -40.53
CA ARG A 690 5.88 -7.09 -40.43
C ARG A 690 4.98 -5.92 -40.06
N GLY A 691 5.54 -4.77 -39.67
CA GLY A 691 4.86 -3.48 -39.63
C GLY A 691 5.25 -2.62 -40.84
N PRO A 692 4.39 -1.67 -41.28
CA PRO A 692 4.76 -0.69 -42.30
C PRO A 692 6.02 0.09 -41.90
N LEU A 693 6.89 0.36 -42.87
CA LEU A 693 8.18 1.00 -42.62
C LEU A 693 8.54 2.00 -43.71
N SER A 694 8.96 3.21 -43.35
CA SER A 694 9.37 4.25 -44.31
C SER A 694 10.75 4.85 -44.00
N ASP A 695 11.44 5.35 -45.03
CA ASP A 695 12.69 6.14 -44.90
C ASP A 695 13.72 5.50 -43.97
N SER A 696 14.03 4.22 -44.21
CA SER A 696 14.75 3.36 -43.26
C SER A 696 15.84 2.54 -43.97
N SER A 697 16.80 2.02 -43.21
CA SER A 697 17.89 1.20 -43.75
C SER A 697 18.10 -0.05 -42.90
N VAL A 698 18.11 -1.23 -43.52
CA VAL A 698 18.38 -2.52 -42.87
C VAL A 698 19.44 -3.24 -43.69
N VAL A 699 20.70 -3.06 -43.32
CA VAL A 699 21.87 -3.45 -44.13
C VAL A 699 22.92 -4.16 -43.29
N SER A 700 23.93 -4.76 -43.92
CA SER A 700 24.99 -5.51 -43.24
C SER A 700 24.44 -6.62 -42.34
N ILE A 701 23.52 -7.42 -42.89
CA ILE A 701 22.87 -8.53 -42.19
C ILE A 701 23.51 -9.85 -42.60
N THR A 702 23.93 -10.63 -41.60
CA THR A 702 24.48 -11.98 -41.76
C THR A 702 23.56 -12.99 -41.08
N GLU A 703 22.99 -13.89 -41.86
CA GLU A 703 22.20 -15.03 -41.39
C GLU A 703 23.06 -16.27 -41.10
N VAL A 704 22.54 -17.17 -40.25
CA VAL A 704 23.09 -18.53 -40.13
C VAL A 704 22.92 -19.34 -41.43
N PRO A 705 23.80 -20.32 -41.69
CA PRO A 705 23.65 -21.23 -42.83
C PRO A 705 22.26 -21.86 -42.89
N GLY A 706 21.58 -21.73 -44.04
CA GLY A 706 20.21 -22.24 -44.26
C GLY A 706 19.09 -21.40 -43.65
N GLY A 707 19.42 -20.31 -42.93
CA GLY A 707 18.46 -19.31 -42.47
C GLY A 707 18.03 -18.36 -43.59
N LYS A 708 16.95 -17.61 -43.36
CA LYS A 708 16.54 -16.53 -44.27
C LYS A 708 17.11 -15.21 -43.80
N LYS A 709 17.73 -14.43 -44.71
CA LYS A 709 18.19 -13.08 -44.36
C LYS A 709 17.02 -12.15 -44.03
N TYR A 710 16.02 -12.07 -44.91
CA TYR A 710 14.85 -11.20 -44.74
C TYR A 710 13.53 -11.96 -44.86
N GLU A 711 12.54 -11.57 -44.06
CA GLU A 711 11.13 -11.93 -44.26
C GLU A 711 10.24 -10.68 -44.18
N ILE A 712 9.73 -10.25 -45.33
CA ILE A 712 8.99 -9.00 -45.46
C ILE A 712 7.55 -9.30 -45.82
N SER A 713 6.61 -8.70 -45.10
CA SER A 713 5.19 -8.91 -45.36
C SER A 713 4.29 -7.72 -44.98
N ALA A 714 4.88 -6.54 -44.95
CA ALA A 714 4.22 -5.26 -44.75
C ALA A 714 4.70 -4.24 -45.81
N PRO A 715 3.93 -3.16 -46.06
CA PRO A 715 4.33 -2.10 -46.98
C PRO A 715 5.64 -1.43 -46.57
N MET A 716 6.46 -1.07 -47.55
CA MET A 716 7.70 -0.33 -47.35
C MET A 716 7.80 0.84 -48.33
N GLU A 717 8.33 1.97 -47.90
CA GLU A 717 8.59 3.15 -48.72
C GLU A 717 10.00 3.69 -48.45
N ASN A 718 10.83 3.89 -49.48
CA ASN A 718 12.22 4.36 -49.32
C ASN A 718 13.05 3.54 -48.31
N VAL A 719 12.88 2.20 -48.30
CA VAL A 719 13.62 1.30 -47.41
C VAL A 719 14.79 0.67 -48.15
N GLN A 720 16.01 0.86 -47.65
CA GLN A 720 17.22 0.23 -48.18
C GLN A 720 17.46 -1.13 -47.50
N LEU A 721 17.73 -2.17 -48.30
CA LEU A 721 18.14 -3.51 -47.85
C LEU A 721 19.50 -3.89 -48.44
N ASP A 722 20.13 -4.96 -47.92
CA ASP A 722 21.29 -5.56 -48.59
C ASP A 722 20.93 -6.02 -50.03
N GLN A 723 21.89 -5.90 -50.94
CA GLN A 723 21.76 -6.34 -52.34
C GLN A 723 21.78 -7.86 -52.50
#